data_AF-A0A6L8UE13-F1
#
_entry.id   AF-A0A6L8UE13-F1
#
_cell.length_a   1.000
_cell.length_b   1.000
_cell.length_c   1.000
_cell.angle_alpha   90.00
_cell.angle_beta   90.00
_cell.angle_gamma   90.00
#
_symmetry.space_group_name_H-M   'P 1'
#
loop_
_entity.id
_entity.type
_entity.pdbx_description
1 polymer ?
#
loop_
_entity_poly.entity_id
_entity_poly.type
_entity_poly.pdbx_seq_one_letter_code
_entity_poly.pdbx_strand_id
1 'polypeptide(L)'
;MRNIGLYLILTVLAASLPLAAMCQNRGSAKIAVVQASAMPNEDPFMGNYDPTAVYPKMTGNFNNILKLFEQAGEMGADLVCGPEDIQNIGSYGLHVDKKDPVTGKILFNSLALSVPGPFTDQIAQIARKYKMYIIAPLYEDAGDKVFNSALVFDRQGNIIGKHRKTLLPVLETWLVSTGDQYEVYETDFATIAIATCLEISYPEIPSTYALKGADIIFNPTMALDNKPGESLSTASMYITRAKDQSVYIAPVVLGTEGTGIIDFNGNVVAEALGRENTIIMAEIDFSKERTYNSTWWETINGTNNTRAMMMKLRRPELNATLTNPSPPVLERYKDIKLTTGDRERQLEAVKKVDYGPGEPARKSLLSTMGLDVIPYPQEVKPGSGDFAIGESLTIVLDKNPSPADRFAAEELIRDLGRKWNVRAEVGNEGSGQAIILSRRQVPAAVKPQGYQLTASGKRVIIKARTEDGLFYGTQTLLQLISNAGGKLKIPAMTINDWPDILQRAIHYDTKHHQDKASYVKAFIKELASYKVNMLVWEWEDKFAYPSHPEIGAPGAFTMVEMQEFTRYARQYHIQIVPLVQGLGHVSFILKWPQHKHLREIESSNWEFCPLKQGSYDLLYDLWNDAIKATPGSEYIHIGSDETYELGACDQCRAKAMEIGRSGLYQLFINKSALLLQKKGRKVMAWEAPMEWKTGDSPAKGIEPVKGLILTESYDYETSDLKYVREAKSLGHKVYAYDPNPGVVPMMVPYDFEKSESGENRTGSLEKSFRFLSHAAQSGVFDGMICTSWDDDDLHNQMWMMHFVNAAARSWNGKEPSLGEFRETYFNNYYGRRASGIAELFRLINEGVYYYAWTMERNVWHYGEIGKTHLPDLPRGDALEYDPFWNTRYRQKVEQSEDMLGKMERALRIIEDNLHSGAEHPYDFEILRTTAELVRHTCLTYLNLSALEYAIRDAHRNRFVDCNVSLEKLQSARQIAEGILERREKVFNDLVRTYEETRFPKGFSTPERQFFWQQDRARHFAFRRPDMSFLIYDEQLLDIEGYIEKLKAYIEYFKANSMN
;
A
#
# COMPACT_ATOMS: atom_id res chain seq x y z
N MET A 1 -26.75 -32.67 73.16
CA MET A 1 -26.06 -32.25 74.40
C MET A 1 -25.18 -31.04 74.08
N ARG A 2 -25.45 -29.90 74.74
CA ARG A 2 -24.57 -28.72 75.06
C ARG A 2 -23.68 -28.16 73.92
N ASN A 3 -23.66 -26.87 73.55
CA ASN A 3 -24.10 -25.63 74.17
C ASN A 3 -24.54 -24.64 73.08
N ILE A 4 -25.73 -24.06 73.27
CA ILE A 4 -26.29 -22.93 72.52
C ILE A 4 -26.12 -21.72 73.44
N GLY A 5 -25.53 -20.63 72.95
CA GLY A 5 -25.39 -19.40 73.72
C GLY A 5 -24.79 -18.24 72.92
N LEU A 6 -25.66 -17.26 72.64
CA LEU A 6 -25.46 -15.80 72.49
C LEU A 6 -24.38 -15.36 71.47
N TYR A 7 -24.71 -14.61 70.42
CA TYR A 7 -25.26 -13.25 70.49
C TYR A 7 -26.11 -12.91 69.25
N LEU A 8 -27.33 -12.41 69.51
CA LEU A 8 -28.17 -11.67 68.59
C LEU A 8 -28.26 -10.22 69.12
N ILE A 9 -28.56 -9.28 68.22
CA ILE A 9 -28.88 -7.85 68.45
C ILE A 9 -27.68 -6.89 68.39
N LEU A 10 -27.40 -6.40 67.18
CA LEU A 10 -27.10 -4.98 66.94
C LEU A 10 -27.46 -4.62 65.49
N THR A 11 -28.73 -4.26 65.36
CA THR A 11 -29.35 -3.57 64.23
C THR A 11 -28.70 -2.21 64.01
N VAL A 12 -28.32 -1.95 62.76
CA VAL A 12 -28.42 -0.67 62.03
C VAL A 12 -28.02 0.59 62.81
N LEU A 13 -26.75 0.99 62.69
CA LEU A 13 -26.32 2.39 62.75
C LEU A 13 -24.84 2.48 62.35
N ALA A 14 -24.57 2.58 61.05
CA ALA A 14 -23.31 3.13 60.54
C ALA A 14 -23.49 3.60 59.09
N ALA A 15 -23.53 4.92 58.96
CA ALA A 15 -23.23 5.71 57.77
C ALA A 15 -24.04 5.41 56.49
N SER A 16 -25.26 5.96 56.45
CA SER A 16 -25.67 6.69 55.26
C SER A 16 -24.62 7.77 54.99
N LEU A 17 -23.68 7.48 54.08
CA LEU A 17 -22.93 8.53 53.41
C LEU A 17 -23.97 9.48 52.80
N PRO A 18 -23.82 10.80 52.98
CA PRO A 18 -24.80 11.74 52.44
C PRO A 18 -24.87 11.50 50.93
N LEU A 19 -26.08 11.51 50.35
CA LEU A 19 -26.22 11.88 48.94
C LEU A 19 -25.33 13.11 48.78
N ALA A 20 -24.25 13.00 48.01
CA ALA A 20 -23.42 14.14 47.66
C ALA A 20 -24.41 15.23 47.21
N ALA A 21 -24.36 16.38 47.87
CA ALA A 21 -25.23 17.48 47.53
C ALA A 21 -24.99 17.79 46.04
N MET A 22 -25.91 17.36 45.18
CA MET A 22 -25.83 17.59 43.74
C MET A 22 -25.56 19.08 43.51
N CYS A 23 -24.66 19.43 42.59
CA CYS A 23 -24.32 20.83 42.34
C CYS A 23 -25.60 21.68 42.15
N GLN A 24 -25.86 22.56 43.11
CA GLN A 24 -27.04 23.43 43.12
C GLN A 24 -26.87 24.63 42.17
N ASN A 25 -25.64 24.93 41.74
CA ASN A 25 -25.29 26.01 40.82
C ASN A 25 -24.85 25.44 39.47
N ARG A 26 -25.80 25.28 38.55
CA ARG A 26 -25.51 24.99 37.14
C ARG A 26 -25.28 26.31 36.40
N GLY A 27 -24.15 26.43 35.70
CA GLY A 27 -23.78 27.65 34.98
C GLY A 27 -23.02 27.37 33.69
N SER A 28 -22.59 28.44 33.00
CA SER A 28 -21.72 28.32 31.83
C SER A 28 -20.27 28.12 32.22
N ALA A 29 -19.57 27.21 31.53
CA ALA A 29 -18.14 26.98 31.74
C ALA A 29 -17.43 26.68 30.42
N LYS A 30 -16.15 27.08 30.32
CA LYS A 30 -15.30 26.77 29.16
C LYS A 30 -14.63 25.42 29.34
N ILE A 31 -15.08 24.43 28.56
CA ILE A 31 -14.57 23.06 28.61
C ILE A 31 -13.56 22.86 27.49
N ALA A 32 -12.33 22.49 27.87
CA ALA A 32 -11.26 22.16 26.95
C ALA A 32 -10.97 20.64 26.93
N VAL A 33 -10.69 20.11 25.75
CA VAL A 33 -10.24 18.73 25.54
C VAL A 33 -8.98 18.72 24.69
N VAL A 34 -8.01 17.90 25.09
CA VAL A 34 -6.67 17.87 24.47
C VAL A 34 -6.56 16.69 23.51
N GLN A 35 -6.30 17.01 22.25
CA GLN A 35 -5.86 16.04 21.26
C GLN A 35 -4.34 16.10 21.15
N ALA A 36 -3.65 15.03 21.52
CA ALA A 36 -2.19 15.00 21.54
C ALA A 36 -1.64 13.84 20.72
N SER A 37 -0.57 14.12 19.98
CA SER A 37 0.25 13.09 19.34
C SER A 37 1.38 12.72 20.30
N ALA A 38 1.63 11.43 20.48
CA ALA A 38 2.72 10.95 21.32
C ALA A 38 3.95 10.58 20.50
N MET A 39 5.13 10.73 21.09
CA MET A 39 6.37 10.25 20.49
C MET A 39 6.33 8.71 20.34
N PRO A 40 6.89 8.14 19.26
CA PRO A 40 6.93 6.70 19.06
C PRO A 40 7.65 5.98 20.22
N ASN A 41 7.00 4.95 20.75
CA ASN A 41 7.57 4.11 21.80
C ASN A 41 8.74 3.26 21.30
N GLU A 42 9.67 2.95 22.20
CA GLU A 42 10.74 2.00 21.93
C GLU A 42 10.19 0.56 22.01
N ASP A 43 10.47 -0.29 21.03
CA ASP A 43 10.09 -1.71 21.12
C ASP A 43 11.26 -2.52 21.71
N PRO A 44 11.13 -3.09 22.93
CA PRO A 44 12.15 -3.87 23.62
C PRO A 44 12.51 -5.21 22.97
N PHE A 45 11.84 -5.60 21.88
CA PHE A 45 12.20 -6.74 21.04
C PHE A 45 13.00 -6.35 19.79
N MET A 46 13.10 -5.05 19.47
CA MET A 46 13.87 -4.56 18.34
C MET A 46 15.37 -4.43 18.67
N GLY A 47 16.23 -4.66 17.67
CA GLY A 47 17.69 -4.69 17.84
C GLY A 47 18.33 -3.34 18.17
N ASN A 48 17.61 -2.23 17.99
CA ASN A 48 18.00 -0.88 18.33
C ASN A 48 17.36 -0.37 19.63
N TYR A 49 16.66 -1.23 20.37
CA TYR A 49 16.07 -0.88 21.65
C TYR A 49 17.13 -0.32 22.59
N ASP A 50 17.02 0.97 22.89
CA ASP A 50 17.80 1.61 23.93
C ASP A 50 16.93 1.73 25.19
N PRO A 51 17.09 0.85 26.20
CA PRO A 51 16.33 0.95 27.44
C PRO A 51 16.57 2.28 28.17
N THR A 52 17.67 2.98 27.88
CA THR A 52 17.96 4.28 28.51
C THR A 52 17.14 5.42 27.89
N ALA A 53 16.58 5.23 26.69
CA ALA A 53 15.73 6.21 26.01
C ALA A 53 14.25 6.17 26.43
N VAL A 54 13.80 5.08 27.06
CA VAL A 54 12.39 4.86 27.44
C VAL A 54 11.88 5.93 28.40
N TYR A 55 12.59 6.16 29.51
CA TYR A 55 12.19 7.13 30.52
C TYR A 55 12.23 8.59 30.02
N PRO A 56 13.26 9.04 29.26
CA PRO A 56 13.24 10.32 28.58
C PRO A 56 12.05 10.53 27.64
N LYS A 57 11.65 9.52 26.86
CA LYS A 57 10.48 9.62 25.96
C LYS A 57 9.17 9.73 26.72
N MET A 58 8.98 8.90 27.75
CA MET A 58 7.82 9.00 28.65
C MET A 58 7.72 10.42 29.23
N THR A 59 8.85 10.95 29.73
CA THR A 59 8.91 12.29 30.30
C THR A 59 8.64 13.36 29.24
N GLY A 60 9.12 13.17 28.01
CA GLY A 60 8.86 14.05 26.88
C GLY A 60 7.37 14.13 26.51
N ASN A 61 6.69 12.97 26.46
CA ASN A 61 5.25 12.90 26.23
C ASN A 61 4.47 13.59 27.35
N PHE A 62 4.82 13.32 28.60
CA PHE A 62 4.21 13.97 29.76
C PHE A 62 4.37 15.50 29.70
N ASN A 63 5.59 15.98 29.40
CA ASN A 63 5.86 17.41 29.28
C ASN A 63 5.10 18.06 28.12
N ASN A 64 4.85 17.34 27.02
CA ASN A 64 4.01 17.83 25.94
C ASN A 64 2.57 18.06 26.43
N ILE A 65 2.01 17.11 27.17
CA ILE A 65 0.67 17.25 27.76
C ILE A 65 0.62 18.40 28.76
N LEU A 66 1.64 18.57 29.62
CA LEU A 66 1.70 19.71 30.54
C LEU A 66 1.64 21.05 29.79
N LYS A 67 2.37 21.20 28.67
CA LYS A 67 2.31 22.40 27.83
C LYS A 67 0.91 22.64 27.28
N LEU A 68 0.22 21.58 26.85
CA LEU A 68 -1.15 21.68 26.34
C LEU A 68 -2.14 22.05 27.46
N PHE A 69 -1.94 21.57 28.69
CA PHE A 69 -2.71 22.05 29.84
C PHE A 69 -2.43 23.51 30.17
N GLU A 70 -1.17 23.96 30.14
CA GLU A 70 -0.86 25.39 30.33
C GLU A 70 -1.52 26.26 29.26
N GLN A 71 -1.46 25.86 27.99
CA GLN A 71 -2.12 26.56 26.89
C GLN A 71 -3.65 26.61 27.07
N ALA A 72 -4.29 25.53 27.53
CA ALA A 72 -5.72 25.54 27.82
C ALA A 72 -6.05 26.54 28.95
N GLY A 73 -5.20 26.60 29.98
CA GLY A 73 -5.30 27.60 31.04
C GLY A 73 -5.13 29.04 30.54
N GLU A 74 -4.19 29.28 29.61
CA GLU A 74 -3.99 30.59 28.95
C GLU A 74 -5.18 31.01 28.09
N MET A 75 -5.86 30.03 27.48
CA MET A 75 -7.12 30.24 26.76
C MET A 75 -8.30 30.51 27.70
N GLY A 76 -8.10 30.39 29.02
CA GLY A 76 -9.11 30.61 30.05
C GLY A 76 -10.09 29.47 30.22
N ALA A 77 -9.64 28.21 30.05
CA ALA A 77 -10.44 27.03 30.33
C ALA A 77 -10.84 26.96 31.82
N ASP A 78 -12.10 26.58 32.09
CA ASP A 78 -12.56 26.25 33.45
C ASP A 78 -12.22 24.80 33.81
N LEU A 79 -12.19 23.92 32.82
CA LEU A 79 -11.76 22.53 32.94
C LEU A 79 -11.06 22.07 31.67
N VAL A 80 -9.95 21.36 31.81
CA VAL A 80 -9.27 20.66 30.70
C VAL A 80 -9.16 19.16 30.95
N CYS A 81 -9.41 18.34 29.92
CA CYS A 81 -9.22 16.89 29.97
C CYS A 81 -8.11 16.46 29.01
N GLY A 82 -7.18 15.63 29.51
CA GLY A 82 -6.18 14.93 28.70
C GLY A 82 -6.68 13.60 28.12
N PRO A 83 -5.95 13.02 27.17
CA PRO A 83 -6.24 11.68 26.63
C PRO A 83 -5.86 10.56 27.63
N GLU A 84 -6.26 9.31 27.35
CA GLU A 84 -6.20 8.15 28.27
C GLU A 84 -4.82 7.83 28.87
N ASP A 85 -3.74 8.08 28.12
CA ASP A 85 -2.38 7.76 28.53
C ASP A 85 -1.44 8.94 28.27
N ILE A 86 -1.44 9.91 29.19
CA ILE A 86 -0.60 11.12 29.06
C ILE A 86 0.91 10.82 29.13
N GLN A 87 1.28 9.62 29.55
CA GLN A 87 2.67 9.14 29.59
C GLN A 87 3.07 8.46 28.27
N ASN A 88 2.08 7.99 27.50
CA ASN A 88 2.20 7.10 26.36
C ASN A 88 3.00 5.83 26.67
N ILE A 89 2.69 5.15 27.77
CA ILE A 89 3.38 3.90 28.17
C ILE A 89 2.57 2.63 27.96
N GLY A 90 1.29 2.73 27.56
CA GLY A 90 0.38 1.60 27.39
C GLY A 90 0.93 0.51 26.48
N SER A 91 1.60 0.89 25.38
CA SER A 91 2.21 -0.07 24.46
C SER A 91 3.37 -0.86 25.08
N TYR A 92 4.11 -0.32 26.07
CA TYR A 92 5.14 -1.10 26.76
C TYR A 92 4.55 -2.27 27.55
N GLY A 93 3.25 -2.19 27.85
CA GLY A 93 2.49 -3.28 28.42
C GLY A 93 2.34 -4.49 27.48
N LEU A 94 2.56 -4.35 26.17
CA LEU A 94 2.61 -5.50 25.26
C LEU A 94 3.88 -6.36 25.49
N HIS A 95 4.86 -5.82 26.24
CA HIS A 95 6.14 -6.46 26.51
C HIS A 95 6.24 -6.92 27.98
N VAL A 96 5.22 -7.66 28.45
CA VAL A 96 5.04 -8.10 29.85
C VAL A 96 6.18 -8.95 30.44
N ASP A 97 7.11 -9.44 29.62
CA ASP A 97 8.28 -10.23 30.01
C ASP A 97 9.56 -9.38 30.10
N LYS A 98 9.53 -8.15 29.58
CA LYS A 98 10.66 -7.24 29.63
C LYS A 98 10.73 -6.58 30.99
N LYS A 99 11.93 -6.61 31.55
CA LYS A 99 12.23 -5.97 32.83
C LYS A 99 12.98 -4.67 32.58
N ASP A 100 12.62 -3.67 33.37
CA ASP A 100 13.40 -2.46 33.48
C ASP A 100 14.79 -2.81 34.04
N PRO A 101 15.87 -2.42 33.36
CA PRO A 101 17.23 -2.80 33.74
C PRO A 101 17.69 -2.14 35.05
N VAL A 102 17.01 -1.08 35.50
CA VAL A 102 17.36 -0.34 36.72
C VAL A 102 16.57 -0.86 37.91
N THR A 103 15.26 -1.06 37.78
CA THR A 103 14.37 -1.44 38.89
C THR A 103 14.12 -2.94 38.99
N GLY A 104 14.36 -3.71 37.93
CA GLY A 104 14.10 -5.15 37.85
C GLY A 104 12.61 -5.55 37.84
N LYS A 105 11.70 -4.57 37.92
CA LYS A 105 10.26 -4.75 37.71
C LYS A 105 9.97 -4.96 36.21
N ILE A 106 8.77 -5.42 35.87
CA ILE A 106 8.28 -5.40 34.49
C ILE A 106 8.34 -3.94 33.99
N LEU A 107 8.84 -3.73 32.76
CA LEU A 107 9.12 -2.41 32.20
C LEU A 107 7.91 -1.47 32.26
N PHE A 108 6.72 -1.97 31.89
CA PHE A 108 5.49 -1.21 32.04
C PHE A 108 5.25 -0.77 33.49
N ASN A 109 5.41 -1.68 34.46
CA ASN A 109 5.19 -1.40 35.88
C ASN A 109 6.23 -0.44 36.46
N SER A 110 7.45 -0.36 35.93
CA SER A 110 8.45 0.60 36.41
C SER A 110 8.18 2.03 35.95
N LEU A 111 7.38 2.19 34.88
CA LEU A 111 7.03 3.48 34.30
C LEU A 111 5.71 4.05 34.86
N ALA A 112 4.93 3.26 35.59
CA ALA A 112 3.73 3.73 36.27
C ALA A 112 4.08 4.77 37.37
N LEU A 113 3.22 5.77 37.55
CA LEU A 113 3.48 6.92 38.40
C LEU A 113 2.84 6.77 39.78
N SER A 114 3.58 7.12 40.82
CA SER A 114 3.03 7.27 42.16
C SER A 114 2.07 8.46 42.24
N VAL A 115 0.94 8.28 42.93
CA VAL A 115 -0.09 9.30 43.12
C VAL A 115 -0.39 9.45 44.63
N PRO A 116 -0.16 10.63 45.23
CA PRO A 116 0.51 11.79 44.67
C PRO A 116 2.03 11.56 44.50
N GLY A 117 2.65 12.28 43.56
CA GLY A 117 4.09 12.26 43.29
C GLY A 117 4.55 13.41 42.38
N PRO A 118 5.86 13.46 42.03
CA PRO A 118 6.45 14.61 41.34
C PRO A 118 5.80 14.98 40.00
N PHE A 119 5.25 14.00 39.29
CA PHE A 119 4.52 14.23 38.05
C PHE A 119 3.12 14.83 38.29
N THR A 120 2.38 14.33 39.29
CA THR A 120 1.08 14.91 39.66
C THR A 120 1.20 16.27 40.34
N ASP A 121 2.33 16.55 41.00
CA ASP A 121 2.60 17.87 41.60
C ASP A 121 2.72 18.96 40.54
N GLN A 122 3.26 18.64 39.37
CA GLN A 122 3.34 19.57 38.23
C GLN A 122 1.94 19.88 37.68
N ILE A 123 1.08 18.87 37.54
CA ILE A 123 -0.32 19.07 37.13
C ILE A 123 -1.07 19.94 38.16
N ALA A 124 -0.88 19.66 39.45
CA ALA A 124 -1.46 20.45 40.53
C ALA A 124 -1.02 21.93 40.51
N GLN A 125 0.23 22.20 40.13
CA GLN A 125 0.72 23.57 39.98
C GLN A 125 0.02 24.30 38.82
N ILE A 126 -0.19 23.63 37.69
CA ILE A 126 -0.92 24.20 36.54
C ILE A 126 -2.37 24.51 36.93
N ALA A 127 -3.05 23.56 37.59
CA ALA A 127 -4.42 23.75 38.06
C ALA A 127 -4.56 24.98 38.97
N ARG A 128 -3.64 25.14 39.95
CA ARG A 128 -3.55 26.34 40.81
C ARG A 128 -3.29 27.63 40.05
N LYS A 129 -2.32 27.59 39.13
CA LYS A 129 -1.84 28.77 38.38
C LYS A 129 -2.97 29.38 37.56
N TYR A 130 -3.72 28.55 36.85
CA TYR A 130 -4.82 28.99 35.98
C TYR A 130 -6.20 28.92 36.64
N LYS A 131 -6.28 28.46 37.90
CA LYS A 131 -7.53 28.27 38.66
C LYS A 131 -8.55 27.45 37.87
N MET A 132 -8.12 26.35 37.27
CA MET A 132 -8.96 25.47 36.44
C MET A 132 -8.97 24.03 36.99
N TYR A 133 -10.02 23.28 36.67
CA TYR A 133 -10.05 21.84 36.90
C TYR A 133 -9.22 21.11 35.84
N ILE A 134 -8.56 20.01 36.21
CA ILE A 134 -7.82 19.17 35.27
C ILE A 134 -8.21 17.71 35.46
N ILE A 135 -8.57 17.04 34.36
CA ILE A 135 -8.68 15.58 34.30
C ILE A 135 -7.40 15.05 33.64
N ALA A 136 -6.62 14.28 34.39
CA ALA A 136 -5.33 13.75 33.96
C ALA A 136 -5.30 12.21 34.01
N PRO A 137 -5.57 11.55 32.86
CA PRO A 137 -5.48 10.10 32.72
C PRO A 137 -4.03 9.60 32.61
N LEU A 138 -3.67 8.64 33.45
CA LEU A 138 -2.31 8.10 33.60
C LEU A 138 -2.33 6.68 34.17
N TYR A 139 -1.19 6.00 34.13
CA TYR A 139 -1.01 4.72 34.82
C TYR A 139 -0.48 4.95 36.23
N GLU A 140 -1.32 4.64 37.24
CA GLU A 140 -1.05 4.80 38.66
C GLU A 140 -0.33 3.56 39.21
N ASP A 141 0.85 3.74 39.81
CA ASP A 141 1.47 2.75 40.70
C ASP A 141 0.85 2.89 42.10
N ALA A 142 0.03 1.90 42.47
CA ALA A 142 -0.62 1.80 43.78
C ALA A 142 0.08 0.77 44.69
N GLY A 143 1.35 0.45 44.44
CA GLY A 143 2.17 -0.47 45.23
C GLY A 143 2.19 -1.89 44.64
N ASP A 144 1.25 -2.74 45.05
CA ASP A 144 1.15 -4.12 44.55
C ASP A 144 0.41 -4.21 43.20
N LYS A 145 -0.26 -3.12 42.80
CA LYS A 145 -1.11 -3.05 41.61
C LYS A 145 -0.85 -1.77 40.83
N VAL A 146 -0.97 -1.87 39.50
CA VAL A 146 -1.03 -0.72 38.60
C VAL A 146 -2.48 -0.52 38.16
N PHE A 147 -2.94 0.73 38.06
CA PHE A 147 -4.29 1.05 37.59
C PHE A 147 -4.23 2.07 36.44
N ASN A 148 -5.00 1.87 35.38
CA ASN A 148 -5.30 2.94 34.42
C ASN A 148 -6.31 3.89 35.08
N SER A 149 -5.85 5.10 35.41
CA SER A 149 -6.53 6.02 36.32
C SER A 149 -6.65 7.42 35.73
N ALA A 150 -7.81 8.05 35.84
CA ALA A 150 -8.00 9.47 35.54
C ALA A 150 -8.16 10.28 36.83
N LEU A 151 -7.17 11.10 37.14
CA LEU A 151 -7.15 11.95 38.33
C LEU A 151 -7.91 13.26 38.07
N VAL A 152 -8.66 13.73 39.06
CA VAL A 152 -9.41 14.99 38.98
C VAL A 152 -8.81 16.00 39.95
N PHE A 153 -8.26 17.09 39.41
CA PHE A 153 -7.72 18.21 40.18
C PHE A 153 -8.71 19.36 40.25
N ASP A 154 -8.88 19.97 41.43
CA ASP A 154 -9.66 21.20 41.60
C ASP A 154 -8.86 22.47 41.25
N ARG A 155 -9.53 23.63 41.30
CA ARG A 155 -8.91 24.95 41.03
C ARG A 155 -7.79 25.32 42.02
N GLN A 156 -7.67 24.62 43.16
CA GLN A 156 -6.58 24.78 44.14
C GLN A 156 -5.49 23.70 43.95
N GLY A 157 -5.59 22.89 42.91
CA GLY A 157 -4.66 21.81 42.58
C GLY A 157 -4.70 20.66 43.58
N ASN A 158 -5.78 20.49 44.35
CA ASN A 158 -5.99 19.28 45.14
C ASN A 158 -6.60 18.19 44.26
N ILE A 159 -6.20 16.94 44.47
CA ILE A 159 -6.87 15.80 43.86
C ILE A 159 -8.19 15.57 44.63
N ILE A 160 -9.31 15.88 44.01
CA ILE A 160 -10.66 15.72 44.61
C ILE A 160 -11.28 14.35 44.31
N GLY A 161 -10.68 13.59 43.40
CA GLY A 161 -11.13 12.24 43.06
C GLY A 161 -10.23 11.58 42.03
N LYS A 162 -10.46 10.28 41.81
CA LYS A 162 -9.80 9.52 40.74
C LYS A 162 -10.69 8.40 40.24
N HIS A 163 -10.86 8.32 38.93
CA HIS A 163 -11.55 7.21 38.28
C HIS A 163 -10.54 6.12 37.94
N ARG A 164 -10.74 4.90 38.41
CA ARG A 164 -9.96 3.72 37.99
C ARG A 164 -10.79 2.93 37.00
N LYS A 165 -10.26 2.70 35.81
CA LYS A 165 -10.95 2.00 34.72
C LYS A 165 -11.48 0.63 35.19
N THR A 166 -12.79 0.42 35.09
CA THR A 166 -13.50 -0.76 35.63
C THR A 166 -13.61 -1.89 34.60
N LEU A 167 -13.59 -1.57 33.31
CA LEU A 167 -13.58 -2.54 32.20
C LEU A 167 -12.30 -2.42 31.39
N LEU A 168 -11.58 -3.54 31.28
CA LEU A 168 -10.31 -3.63 30.59
C LEU A 168 -10.47 -4.39 29.26
N PRO A 169 -9.92 -3.89 28.13
CA PRO A 169 -9.72 -4.74 26.96
C PRO A 169 -8.80 -5.91 27.33
N VAL A 170 -8.90 -7.02 26.58
CA VAL A 170 -8.19 -8.28 26.91
C VAL A 170 -6.68 -8.06 27.14
N LEU A 171 -6.05 -7.18 26.37
CA LEU A 171 -4.63 -6.85 26.48
C LEU A 171 -4.27 -6.14 27.81
N GLU A 172 -5.14 -5.27 28.32
CA GLU A 172 -4.90 -4.54 29.58
C GLU A 172 -5.05 -5.43 30.82
N THR A 173 -5.78 -6.55 30.72
CA THR A 173 -6.00 -7.48 31.85
C THR A 173 -4.71 -8.11 32.40
N TRP A 174 -3.60 -8.02 31.66
CA TRP A 174 -2.29 -8.53 32.09
C TRP A 174 -1.47 -7.52 32.90
N LEU A 175 -1.88 -6.25 32.84
CA LEU A 175 -1.03 -5.10 33.13
C LEU A 175 -1.55 -4.27 34.29
N VAL A 176 -2.85 -4.07 34.30
CA VAL A 176 -3.53 -3.20 35.25
C VAL A 176 -4.68 -3.92 35.92
N SER A 177 -4.98 -3.50 37.13
CA SER A 177 -6.13 -3.96 37.90
C SER A 177 -7.38 -3.15 37.54
N THR A 178 -8.54 -3.78 37.64
CA THR A 178 -9.84 -3.12 37.47
C THR A 178 -10.16 -2.24 38.67
N GLY A 179 -10.70 -1.05 38.42
CA GLY A 179 -11.47 -0.32 39.41
C GLY A 179 -12.81 -0.99 39.71
N ASP A 180 -13.48 -0.51 40.75
CA ASP A 180 -14.72 -1.09 41.27
C ASP A 180 -15.83 -0.05 41.55
N GLN A 181 -15.60 1.22 41.19
CA GLN A 181 -16.52 2.32 41.45
C GLN A 181 -16.81 3.15 40.19
N TYR A 182 -18.07 3.59 40.06
CA TYR A 182 -18.52 4.56 39.04
C TYR A 182 -18.80 5.91 39.69
N GLU A 183 -17.78 6.64 40.10
CA GLU A 183 -17.94 7.92 40.82
C GLU A 183 -18.26 9.10 39.90
N VAL A 184 -18.96 10.10 40.45
CA VAL A 184 -19.15 11.41 39.82
C VAL A 184 -18.48 12.45 40.70
N TYR A 185 -18.00 13.53 40.10
CA TYR A 185 -17.25 14.57 40.79
C TYR A 185 -17.97 15.91 40.62
N GLU A 186 -18.17 16.62 41.73
CA GLU A 186 -18.83 17.93 41.71
C GLU A 186 -17.82 19.05 41.43
N THR A 187 -18.13 19.90 40.46
CA THR A 187 -17.43 21.17 40.22
C THR A 187 -18.33 22.34 40.61
N ASP A 188 -17.79 23.57 40.56
CA ASP A 188 -18.55 24.79 40.80
C ASP A 188 -19.55 25.16 39.69
N PHE A 189 -19.60 24.40 38.58
CA PHE A 189 -20.50 24.63 37.44
C PHE A 189 -21.28 23.40 36.96
N ALA A 190 -20.83 22.17 37.24
CA ALA A 190 -21.48 20.93 36.78
C ALA A 190 -21.05 19.69 37.60
N THR A 191 -21.81 18.62 37.49
CA THR A 191 -21.37 17.28 37.91
C THR A 191 -20.71 16.56 36.74
N ILE A 192 -19.45 16.12 36.89
CA ILE A 192 -18.69 15.45 35.82
C ILE A 192 -18.50 13.96 36.11
N ALA A 193 -18.38 13.16 35.05
CA ALA A 193 -18.00 11.75 35.12
C ALA A 193 -16.90 11.43 34.12
N ILE A 194 -16.20 10.32 34.34
CA ILE A 194 -15.14 9.84 33.46
C ILE A 194 -15.43 8.38 33.15
N ALA A 195 -15.55 8.05 31.86
CA ALA A 195 -15.66 6.68 31.37
C ALA A 195 -14.47 6.45 30.45
N THR A 196 -13.43 5.77 30.92
CA THR A 196 -12.17 5.62 30.18
C THR A 196 -12.31 4.56 29.08
N CYS A 197 -12.03 4.94 27.84
CA CYS A 197 -11.92 4.04 26.69
C CYS A 197 -13.13 3.11 26.51
N LEU A 198 -12.91 1.79 26.57
CA LEU A 198 -13.90 0.73 26.38
C LEU A 198 -15.17 0.89 27.25
N GLU A 199 -15.10 1.59 28.38
CA GLU A 199 -16.25 1.78 29.27
C GLU A 199 -17.44 2.47 28.59
N ILE A 200 -17.19 3.38 27.64
CA ILE A 200 -18.26 4.10 26.93
C ILE A 200 -19.07 3.20 26.00
N SER A 201 -18.48 2.08 25.57
CA SER A 201 -19.12 1.09 24.69
C SER A 201 -20.24 0.32 25.38
N TYR A 202 -20.15 0.15 26.70
CA TYR A 202 -21.13 -0.55 27.51
C TYR A 202 -22.21 0.43 27.97
N PRO A 203 -23.44 0.39 27.41
CA PRO A 203 -24.47 1.39 27.68
C PRO A 203 -24.85 1.54 29.16
N GLU A 204 -24.64 0.51 29.98
CA GLU A 204 -24.95 0.48 31.41
C GLU A 204 -24.08 1.45 32.23
N ILE A 205 -22.84 1.68 31.80
CA ILE A 205 -21.88 2.54 32.50
C ILE A 205 -22.25 4.03 32.38
N PRO A 206 -22.39 4.63 31.19
CA PRO A 206 -22.85 6.01 31.06
C PRO A 206 -24.27 6.18 31.60
N SER A 207 -25.11 5.13 31.55
CA SER A 207 -26.41 5.14 32.26
C SER A 207 -26.28 5.29 33.77
N THR A 208 -25.28 4.66 34.37
CA THR A 208 -25.00 4.76 35.80
C THR A 208 -24.51 6.16 36.17
N TYR A 209 -23.60 6.74 35.37
CA TYR A 209 -23.14 8.11 35.59
C TYR A 209 -24.27 9.13 35.47
N ALA A 210 -25.13 9.00 34.45
CA ALA A 210 -26.27 9.89 34.25
C ALA A 210 -27.28 9.81 35.42
N LEU A 211 -27.52 8.61 35.97
CA LEU A 211 -28.34 8.40 37.17
C LEU A 211 -27.74 9.02 38.43
N LYS A 212 -26.42 9.00 38.55
CA LYS A 212 -25.69 9.65 39.64
C LYS A 212 -25.65 11.17 39.51
N GLY A 213 -26.17 11.72 38.42
CA GLY A 213 -26.35 13.15 38.22
C GLY A 213 -25.43 13.77 37.18
N ALA A 214 -24.51 13.02 36.57
CA ALA A 214 -23.52 13.56 35.62
C ALA A 214 -24.17 14.43 34.54
N ASP A 215 -23.65 15.63 34.35
CA ASP A 215 -24.08 16.55 33.31
C ASP A 215 -23.24 16.40 32.04
N ILE A 216 -21.96 16.02 32.19
CA ILE A 216 -21.01 15.64 31.14
C ILE A 216 -20.21 14.39 31.52
N ILE A 217 -19.94 13.53 30.54
CA ILE A 217 -19.05 12.37 30.67
C ILE A 217 -17.86 12.57 29.74
N PHE A 218 -16.66 12.63 30.32
CA PHE A 218 -15.41 12.62 29.56
C PHE A 218 -15.02 11.19 29.24
N ASN A 219 -14.59 10.95 28.01
CA ASN A 219 -14.06 9.68 27.55
C ASN A 219 -12.62 9.85 27.04
N PRO A 220 -11.63 9.88 27.95
CA PRO A 220 -10.26 9.70 27.55
C PRO A 220 -10.07 8.32 26.93
N THR A 221 -9.52 8.27 25.72
CA THR A 221 -9.39 7.02 24.98
C THR A 221 -8.20 7.02 24.02
N MET A 222 -7.72 5.82 23.69
CA MET A 222 -6.88 5.55 22.51
C MET A 222 -7.66 4.93 21.34
N ALA A 223 -8.99 4.78 21.46
CA ALA A 223 -9.85 4.14 20.48
C ALA A 223 -10.77 5.15 19.77
N LEU A 224 -11.17 4.82 18.55
CA LEU A 224 -12.06 5.64 17.71
C LEU A 224 -13.33 4.85 17.38
N ASP A 225 -14.47 5.53 17.32
CA ASP A 225 -15.76 4.96 16.92
C ASP A 225 -16.03 5.13 15.41
N ASN A 226 -15.43 6.15 14.80
CA ASN A 226 -15.52 6.49 13.39
C ASN A 226 -14.20 6.21 12.66
N LYS A 227 -14.22 6.20 11.31
CA LYS A 227 -13.01 5.96 10.51
C LYS A 227 -12.08 7.19 10.56
N PRO A 228 -10.75 7.00 10.40
CA PRO A 228 -9.83 8.09 10.17
C PRO A 228 -10.29 9.05 9.06
N GLY A 229 -10.24 10.35 9.33
CA GLY A 229 -10.69 11.43 8.47
C GLY A 229 -12.18 11.78 8.58
N GLU A 230 -12.97 11.04 9.36
CA GLU A 230 -14.39 11.33 9.55
C GLU A 230 -14.67 12.22 10.77
N SER A 231 -15.78 12.96 10.72
CA SER A 231 -16.24 13.84 11.80
C SER A 231 -16.86 13.04 12.96
N LEU A 232 -16.86 13.59 14.17
CA LEU A 232 -17.60 13.03 15.31
C LEU A 232 -19.11 12.91 15.04
N SER A 233 -19.62 13.59 14.01
CA SER A 233 -21.00 13.45 13.54
C SER A 233 -21.30 12.06 12.95
N THR A 234 -20.29 11.27 12.58
CA THR A 234 -20.44 9.87 12.15
C THR A 234 -20.18 8.86 13.27
N ALA A 235 -19.73 9.32 14.44
CA ALA A 235 -19.46 8.48 15.61
C ALA A 235 -20.74 8.06 16.33
N SER A 236 -21.40 7.06 15.74
CA SER A 236 -22.71 6.56 16.15
C SER A 236 -22.81 6.19 17.64
N MET A 237 -21.76 5.62 18.24
CA MET A 237 -21.73 5.26 19.65
C MET A 237 -21.78 6.52 20.51
N TYR A 238 -20.90 7.49 20.31
CA TYR A 238 -20.86 8.69 21.14
C TYR A 238 -22.14 9.52 21.03
N ILE A 239 -22.68 9.66 19.81
CA ILE A 239 -23.96 10.34 19.56
C ILE A 239 -25.11 9.62 20.30
N THR A 240 -25.14 8.29 20.21
CA THR A 240 -26.17 7.48 20.87
C THR A 240 -26.06 7.58 22.39
N ARG A 241 -24.85 7.52 22.96
CA ARG A 241 -24.65 7.67 24.41
C ARG A 241 -25.05 9.06 24.91
N ALA A 242 -24.73 10.12 24.16
CA ALA A 242 -25.13 11.48 24.51
C ALA A 242 -26.66 11.64 24.54
N LYS A 243 -27.35 11.11 23.52
CA LYS A 243 -28.81 11.15 23.40
C LYS A 243 -29.54 10.30 24.44
N ASP A 244 -29.18 9.02 24.54
CA ASP A 244 -29.90 8.05 25.39
C ASP A 244 -29.78 8.39 26.87
N GLN A 245 -28.64 8.95 27.27
CA GLN A 245 -28.41 9.39 28.64
C GLN A 245 -28.76 10.86 28.86
N SER A 246 -29.09 11.56 27.76
CA SER A 246 -29.36 12.98 27.71
C SER A 246 -28.24 13.77 28.37
N VAL A 247 -26.95 13.45 28.21
CA VAL A 247 -25.77 14.13 28.80
C VAL A 247 -24.81 14.62 27.72
N TYR A 248 -23.91 15.55 28.04
CA TYR A 248 -22.78 15.83 27.15
C TYR A 248 -21.79 14.67 27.16
N ILE A 249 -21.20 14.34 26.02
CA ILE A 249 -20.12 13.35 25.90
C ILE A 249 -18.90 14.04 25.28
N ALA A 250 -17.74 13.87 25.90
CA ALA A 250 -16.50 14.47 25.44
C ALA A 250 -15.44 13.38 25.19
N PRO A 251 -15.36 12.81 23.97
CA PRO A 251 -14.25 11.93 23.61
C PRO A 251 -12.93 12.71 23.56
N VAL A 252 -11.88 12.15 24.17
CA VAL A 252 -10.55 12.75 24.26
C VAL A 252 -9.49 11.74 23.83
N VAL A 253 -9.02 11.88 22.59
CA VAL A 253 -8.26 10.83 21.91
C VAL A 253 -6.76 11.12 21.97
N LEU A 254 -5.96 10.11 22.33
CA LEU A 254 -4.52 10.11 22.08
C LEU A 254 -4.28 9.77 20.59
N GLY A 255 -4.19 10.79 19.75
CA GLY A 255 -4.13 10.64 18.30
C GLY A 255 -4.33 11.97 17.56
N THR A 256 -4.68 11.88 16.28
CA THR A 256 -4.78 13.05 15.38
C THR A 256 -6.21 13.46 15.03
N GLU A 257 -7.21 12.73 15.53
CA GLU A 257 -8.64 12.96 15.26
C GLU A 257 -9.54 12.28 16.30
N GLY A 258 -10.83 12.61 16.27
CA GLY A 258 -11.85 12.01 17.13
C GLY A 258 -11.99 12.67 18.52
N THR A 259 -11.24 13.73 18.81
CA THR A 259 -11.42 14.52 20.03
C THR A 259 -12.48 15.61 19.82
N GLY A 260 -13.39 15.77 20.78
CA GLY A 260 -14.41 16.81 20.71
C GLY A 260 -15.45 16.74 21.82
N ILE A 261 -16.57 17.42 21.60
CA ILE A 261 -17.67 17.55 22.57
C ILE A 261 -18.98 17.41 21.81
N ILE A 262 -19.85 16.53 22.29
CA ILE A 262 -21.18 16.25 21.75
C ILE A 262 -22.22 16.63 22.78
N ASP A 263 -23.25 17.37 22.36
CA ASP A 263 -24.36 17.76 23.24
C ASP A 263 -25.35 16.61 23.50
N PHE A 264 -26.22 16.81 24.49
CA PHE A 264 -27.26 15.84 24.86
C PHE A 264 -28.35 15.63 23.79
N ASN A 265 -28.32 16.36 22.68
CA ASN A 265 -29.14 16.12 21.49
C ASN A 265 -28.35 15.37 20.40
N GLY A 266 -27.11 14.98 20.67
CA GLY A 266 -26.21 14.30 19.75
C GLY A 266 -25.60 15.20 18.66
N ASN A 267 -25.60 16.51 18.85
CA ASN A 267 -24.91 17.43 17.95
C ASN A 267 -23.46 17.60 18.39
N VAL A 268 -22.53 17.60 17.43
CA VAL A 268 -21.13 17.97 17.69
C VAL A 268 -21.06 19.48 17.95
N VAL A 269 -20.60 19.85 19.15
CA VAL A 269 -20.47 21.24 19.60
C VAL A 269 -19.09 21.80 19.26
N ALA A 270 -18.07 20.96 19.35
CA ALA A 270 -16.71 21.27 18.93
C ALA A 270 -15.93 19.98 18.64
N GLU A 271 -15.02 20.00 17.67
CA GLU A 271 -14.18 18.85 17.30
C GLU A 271 -12.83 19.31 16.75
N ALA A 272 -11.80 18.47 16.87
CA ALA A 272 -10.59 18.57 16.06
C ALA A 272 -10.58 17.51 14.96
N LEU A 273 -10.24 17.96 13.76
CA LEU A 273 -10.09 17.10 12.59
C LEU A 273 -8.66 17.25 12.06
N GLY A 274 -7.90 16.14 12.04
CA GLY A 274 -6.60 16.05 11.37
C GLY A 274 -5.52 17.01 11.89
N ARG A 275 -5.56 17.42 13.16
CA ARG A 275 -4.56 18.32 13.75
C ARG A 275 -3.83 17.66 14.90
N GLU A 276 -2.50 17.70 14.86
CA GLU A 276 -1.67 17.25 15.97
C GLU A 276 -1.69 18.28 17.11
N ASN A 277 -1.53 17.81 18.35
CA ASN A 277 -1.28 18.64 19.55
C ASN A 277 -2.18 19.89 19.62
N THR A 278 -3.49 19.67 19.57
CA THR A 278 -4.50 20.73 19.48
C THR A 278 -5.42 20.70 20.69
N ILE A 279 -5.83 21.89 21.14
CA ILE A 279 -6.82 22.08 22.20
C ILE A 279 -8.12 22.51 21.53
N ILE A 280 -9.19 21.77 21.83
CA ILE A 280 -10.54 22.16 21.43
C ILE A 280 -11.22 22.71 22.67
N MET A 281 -11.89 23.85 22.55
CA MET A 281 -12.60 24.47 23.66
C MET A 281 -13.99 24.92 23.23
N ALA A 282 -14.99 24.61 24.05
CA ALA A 282 -16.36 25.10 23.88
C ALA A 282 -16.87 25.69 25.19
N GLU A 283 -17.64 26.76 25.10
CA GLU A 283 -18.41 27.26 26.23
C GLU A 283 -19.71 26.46 26.33
N ILE A 284 -19.91 25.77 27.44
CA ILE A 284 -21.06 24.91 27.69
C ILE A 284 -21.92 25.52 28.78
N ASP A 285 -23.19 25.74 28.47
CA ASP A 285 -24.21 26.12 29.46
C ASP A 285 -24.84 24.87 30.09
N PHE A 286 -24.43 24.55 31.31
CA PHE A 286 -24.97 23.41 32.07
C PHE A 286 -26.33 23.70 32.71
N SER A 287 -26.78 24.96 32.71
CA SER A 287 -28.12 25.35 33.17
C SER A 287 -29.20 25.09 32.11
N LYS A 288 -28.79 24.93 30.83
CA LYS A 288 -29.69 24.69 29.71
C LYS A 288 -30.62 23.51 29.98
N GLU A 289 -31.92 23.79 29.96
CA GLU A 289 -32.92 22.75 30.15
C GLU A 289 -32.93 21.75 28.98
N ARG A 290 -33.12 20.48 29.32
CA ARG A 290 -33.15 19.36 28.37
C ARG A 290 -34.60 19.13 27.95
N THR A 291 -35.15 19.99 27.11
CA THR A 291 -36.58 20.00 26.76
C THR A 291 -36.84 19.72 25.28
N TYR A 292 -37.98 19.10 24.96
CA TYR A 292 -38.55 19.15 23.63
C TYR A 292 -39.43 20.39 23.50
N ASN A 293 -39.28 21.15 22.42
CA ASN A 293 -40.14 22.31 22.14
C ASN A 293 -41.53 21.87 21.65
N SER A 294 -42.31 21.25 22.53
CA SER A 294 -43.63 20.68 22.22
C SER A 294 -44.60 20.83 23.39
N THR A 295 -45.59 21.70 23.19
CA THR A 295 -46.72 21.93 24.12
C THR A 295 -47.59 20.67 24.30
N TRP A 296 -47.62 19.79 23.30
CA TRP A 296 -48.31 18.50 23.39
C TRP A 296 -47.66 17.58 24.43
N TRP A 297 -46.34 17.42 24.37
CA TRP A 297 -45.61 16.57 25.31
C TRP A 297 -45.65 17.11 26.75
N GLU A 298 -45.58 18.43 26.92
CA GLU A 298 -45.72 19.07 28.23
C GLU A 298 -47.08 18.78 28.88
N THR A 299 -48.15 18.83 28.08
CA THR A 299 -49.52 18.61 28.55
C THR A 299 -49.76 17.15 28.95
N ILE A 300 -49.28 16.18 28.15
CA ILE A 300 -49.55 14.75 28.38
C ILE A 300 -48.65 14.17 29.48
N ASN A 301 -47.37 14.56 29.53
CA ASN A 301 -46.42 14.02 30.50
C ASN A 301 -46.31 14.85 31.80
N GLY A 302 -46.88 16.05 31.83
CA GLY A 302 -46.72 17.03 32.92
C GLY A 302 -45.34 17.70 32.97
N THR A 303 -44.48 17.43 31.98
CA THR A 303 -43.19 18.09 31.78
C THR A 303 -42.72 17.84 30.35
N ASN A 304 -42.02 18.81 29.74
CA ASN A 304 -41.30 18.63 28.48
C ASN A 304 -39.81 18.29 28.68
N ASN A 305 -39.35 18.16 29.93
CA ASN A 305 -37.96 17.84 30.25
C ASN A 305 -37.67 16.35 29.99
N THR A 306 -36.89 16.09 28.95
CA THR A 306 -36.58 14.77 28.41
C THR A 306 -35.78 13.93 29.38
N ARG A 307 -34.77 14.52 30.04
CA ARG A 307 -33.99 13.86 31.09
C ARG A 307 -34.87 13.47 32.28
N ALA A 308 -35.74 14.37 32.75
CA ALA A 308 -36.64 14.09 33.86
C ALA A 308 -37.62 12.95 33.52
N MET A 309 -38.18 12.97 32.31
CA MET A 309 -39.07 11.92 31.80
C MET A 309 -38.33 10.57 31.72
N MET A 310 -37.17 10.53 31.06
CA MET A 310 -36.37 9.32 30.92
C MET A 310 -36.00 8.72 32.29
N MET A 311 -35.64 9.54 33.28
CA MET A 311 -35.28 9.07 34.62
C MET A 311 -36.50 8.59 35.43
N LYS A 312 -37.66 9.26 35.31
CA LYS A 312 -38.88 8.88 36.04
C LYS A 312 -39.60 7.65 35.47
N LEU A 313 -39.48 7.41 34.17
CA LEU A 313 -40.14 6.28 33.49
C LEU A 313 -39.37 4.96 33.60
N ARG A 314 -38.18 4.94 34.22
CA ARG A 314 -37.40 3.72 34.38
C ARG A 314 -38.16 2.70 35.23
N ARG A 315 -38.00 1.42 34.86
CA ARG A 315 -38.54 0.26 35.57
C ARG A 315 -37.41 -0.66 36.04
N PRO A 316 -36.70 -0.31 37.15
CA PRO A 316 -35.52 -1.05 37.61
C PRO A 316 -35.78 -2.53 37.86
N GLU A 317 -37.02 -2.90 38.20
CA GLU A 317 -37.43 -4.29 38.41
C GLU A 317 -37.28 -5.17 37.16
N LEU A 318 -37.23 -4.57 35.96
CA LEU A 318 -37.04 -5.28 34.70
C LEU A 318 -35.56 -5.50 34.33
N ASN A 319 -34.62 -4.91 35.07
CA ASN A 319 -33.19 -4.95 34.73
C ASN A 319 -32.45 -6.19 35.27
N ALA A 320 -33.15 -7.16 35.85
CA ALA A 320 -32.54 -8.36 36.44
C ALA A 320 -31.67 -9.16 35.45
N THR A 321 -32.00 -9.11 34.14
CA THR A 321 -31.20 -9.77 33.10
C THR A 321 -29.86 -9.07 32.86
N LEU A 322 -29.76 -7.74 33.05
CA LEU A 322 -28.53 -6.97 32.84
C LEU A 322 -27.47 -7.28 33.90
N THR A 323 -27.90 -7.68 35.10
CA THR A 323 -27.02 -8.01 36.22
C THR A 323 -26.83 -9.52 36.44
N ASN A 324 -27.46 -10.34 35.59
CA ASN A 324 -27.28 -11.80 35.63
C ASN A 324 -25.85 -12.11 35.13
N PRO A 325 -24.99 -12.78 35.92
CA PRO A 325 -23.64 -13.17 35.47
C PRO A 325 -23.66 -14.29 34.41
N SER A 326 -24.81 -14.90 34.15
CA SER A 326 -25.01 -15.92 33.13
C SER A 326 -26.31 -15.67 32.35
N PRO A 327 -26.39 -14.56 31.60
CA PRO A 327 -27.57 -14.29 30.80
C PRO A 327 -27.68 -15.35 29.68
N PRO A 328 -28.90 -15.69 29.22
CA PRO A 328 -29.11 -16.77 28.23
C PRO A 328 -28.28 -16.63 26.95
N VAL A 329 -27.87 -15.41 26.58
CA VAL A 329 -27.02 -15.17 25.41
C VAL A 329 -25.64 -15.83 25.53
N LEU A 330 -25.09 -16.01 26.73
CA LEU A 330 -23.79 -16.66 26.91
C LEU A 330 -23.79 -18.13 26.49
N GLU A 331 -24.94 -18.81 26.48
CA GLU A 331 -25.05 -20.17 25.96
C GLU A 331 -24.69 -20.24 24.46
N ARG A 332 -24.94 -19.16 23.70
CA ARG A 332 -24.53 -19.07 22.27
C ARG A 332 -23.02 -18.92 22.09
N TYR A 333 -22.32 -18.45 23.12
CA TYR A 333 -20.89 -18.15 23.10
C TYR A 333 -20.09 -19.04 24.04
N LYS A 334 -20.68 -20.11 24.57
CA LYS A 334 -20.02 -21.03 25.52
C LYS A 334 -18.73 -21.66 24.98
N ASP A 335 -18.61 -21.76 23.66
CA ASP A 335 -17.44 -22.31 22.98
C ASP A 335 -16.34 -21.25 22.75
N ILE A 336 -16.66 -19.95 22.89
CA ILE A 336 -15.70 -18.86 22.82
C ILE A 336 -15.01 -18.74 24.17
N LYS A 337 -13.74 -19.15 24.23
CA LYS A 337 -12.89 -18.95 25.40
C LYS A 337 -12.06 -17.69 25.20
N LEU A 338 -12.38 -16.63 25.94
CA LEU A 338 -11.47 -15.51 26.08
C LEU A 338 -10.17 -16.02 26.69
N THR A 339 -9.04 -15.55 26.18
CA THR A 339 -7.72 -15.97 26.66
C THR A 339 -7.31 -15.25 27.95
N THR A 340 -8.17 -14.39 28.50
CA THR A 340 -7.97 -13.65 29.75
C THR A 340 -7.45 -14.54 30.87
N GLY A 341 -6.28 -14.22 31.41
CA GLY A 341 -5.65 -14.96 32.51
C GLY A 341 -4.73 -16.13 32.11
N ASP A 342 -4.64 -16.50 30.83
CA ASP A 342 -3.73 -17.53 30.32
C ASP A 342 -2.47 -16.90 29.70
N ARG A 343 -1.59 -16.42 30.59
CA ARG A 343 -0.41 -15.61 30.24
C ARG A 343 0.53 -16.34 29.26
N GLU A 344 0.76 -17.65 29.41
CA GLU A 344 1.68 -18.40 28.54
C GLU A 344 1.15 -18.55 27.12
N ARG A 345 -0.12 -18.96 26.96
CA ARG A 345 -0.74 -19.10 25.64
C ARG A 345 -0.81 -17.76 24.90
N GLN A 346 -1.09 -16.68 25.62
CA GLN A 346 -1.15 -15.34 25.06
C GLN A 346 0.24 -14.79 24.69
N LEU A 347 1.28 -15.07 25.50
CA LEU A 347 2.68 -14.78 25.17
C LEU A 347 3.13 -15.51 23.89
N GLU A 348 2.71 -16.76 23.72
CA GLU A 348 2.99 -17.54 22.53
C GLU A 348 2.24 -16.98 21.29
N ALA A 349 1.01 -16.49 21.47
CA ALA A 349 0.24 -15.86 20.41
C ALA A 349 0.84 -14.52 19.96
N VAL A 350 1.22 -13.62 20.88
CA VAL A 350 1.86 -12.32 20.54
C VAL A 350 3.17 -12.53 19.79
N LYS A 351 3.96 -13.55 20.14
CA LYS A 351 5.19 -13.93 19.42
C LYS A 351 4.95 -14.50 18.01
N LYS A 352 3.72 -14.92 17.71
CA LYS A 352 3.29 -15.49 16.42
C LYS A 352 2.53 -14.49 15.54
N VAL A 353 2.08 -13.37 16.10
CA VAL A 353 1.43 -12.29 15.36
C VAL A 353 2.52 -11.45 14.69
N ASP A 354 2.54 -11.49 13.36
CA ASP A 354 3.31 -10.59 12.51
C ASP A 354 2.59 -9.24 12.48
N TYR A 355 3.18 -8.22 13.11
CA TYR A 355 2.59 -6.88 13.23
C TYR A 355 2.80 -5.99 11.97
N GLY A 356 3.40 -6.51 10.89
CA GLY A 356 3.76 -5.67 9.75
C GLY A 356 4.83 -4.63 10.12
N PRO A 357 5.31 -3.81 9.16
CA PRO A 357 6.61 -3.15 9.28
C PRO A 357 6.55 -1.91 10.18
N GLY A 358 6.62 -2.14 11.48
CA GLY A 358 7.17 -1.23 12.48
C GLY A 358 8.63 -1.52 12.82
N GLU A 359 9.34 -2.32 12.02
CA GLU A 359 10.74 -2.67 12.28
C GLU A 359 11.70 -1.52 11.93
N PRO A 360 12.48 -0.97 12.88
CA PRO A 360 13.87 -0.63 12.60
C PRO A 360 14.63 -1.92 12.27
N ALA A 361 14.83 -2.16 10.97
CA ALA A 361 15.54 -3.31 10.45
C ALA A 361 16.84 -3.56 11.23
N ARG A 362 17.00 -4.76 11.80
CA ARG A 362 18.34 -5.27 12.13
C ARG A 362 19.11 -5.29 10.81
N LYS A 363 19.95 -4.27 10.58
CA LYS A 363 20.74 -4.17 9.35
C LYS A 363 21.61 -5.42 9.20
N SER A 364 21.56 -6.04 8.03
CA SER A 364 22.42 -7.16 7.67
C SER A 364 23.90 -6.74 7.69
N LEU A 365 24.81 -7.70 7.76
CA LEU A 365 26.25 -7.44 7.85
C LEU A 365 26.76 -6.49 6.75
N LEU A 366 26.42 -6.75 5.47
CA LEU A 366 26.87 -5.90 4.36
C LEU A 366 26.29 -4.47 4.46
N SER A 367 25.03 -4.33 4.87
CA SER A 367 24.41 -3.02 5.11
C SER A 367 25.10 -2.25 6.24
N THR A 368 25.49 -2.91 7.34
CA THR A 368 26.30 -2.27 8.40
C THR A 368 27.69 -1.84 7.94
N MET A 369 28.23 -2.49 6.90
CA MET A 369 29.48 -2.09 6.25
C MET A 369 29.27 -0.99 5.19
N GLY A 370 28.03 -0.53 5.00
CA GLY A 370 27.67 0.43 3.97
C GLY A 370 27.85 -0.14 2.57
N LEU A 371 27.47 -1.39 2.33
CA LEU A 371 27.45 -2.02 1.02
C LEU A 371 26.01 -2.40 0.64
N ASP A 372 25.53 -1.88 -0.48
CA ASP A 372 24.17 -2.15 -0.98
C ASP A 372 24.22 -3.31 -2.00
N VAL A 373 24.14 -4.56 -1.52
CA VAL A 373 24.29 -5.75 -2.38
C VAL A 373 22.94 -6.43 -2.62
N ILE A 374 22.55 -6.55 -3.89
CA ILE A 374 21.35 -7.22 -4.35
C ILE A 374 21.67 -8.22 -5.47
N PRO A 375 21.22 -9.49 -5.38
CA PRO A 375 20.66 -10.13 -4.19
C PRO A 375 21.65 -10.25 -3.02
N TYR A 376 21.13 -10.25 -1.78
CA TYR A 376 21.95 -10.48 -0.60
C TYR A 376 22.49 -11.92 -0.56
N PRO A 377 23.81 -12.13 -0.33
CA PRO A 377 24.39 -13.47 -0.40
C PRO A 377 23.92 -14.41 0.70
N GLN A 378 23.98 -15.72 0.44
CA GLN A 378 23.60 -16.77 1.40
C GLN A 378 24.52 -16.81 2.64
N GLU A 379 25.83 -16.66 2.44
CA GLU A 379 26.81 -16.63 3.53
C GLU A 379 27.84 -15.53 3.31
N VAL A 380 28.04 -14.68 4.32
CA VAL A 380 29.06 -13.62 4.34
C VAL A 380 29.93 -13.76 5.58
N LYS A 381 31.24 -13.81 5.41
CA LYS A 381 32.22 -13.87 6.51
C LYS A 381 33.25 -12.74 6.37
N PRO A 382 33.32 -11.79 7.31
CA PRO A 382 34.34 -10.76 7.31
C PRO A 382 35.75 -11.35 7.35
N GLY A 383 36.69 -10.68 6.71
CA GLY A 383 38.12 -10.98 6.72
C GLY A 383 38.94 -9.78 7.17
N SER A 384 40.27 -9.91 7.06
CA SER A 384 41.22 -8.83 7.37
C SER A 384 42.05 -8.45 6.14
N GLY A 385 42.24 -7.14 5.95
CA GLY A 385 43.09 -6.57 4.90
C GLY A 385 42.33 -6.35 3.60
N ASP A 386 41.71 -5.18 3.46
CA ASP A 386 40.93 -4.77 2.29
C ASP A 386 41.75 -4.90 0.99
N PHE A 387 41.07 -5.23 -0.11
CA PHE A 387 41.65 -5.19 -1.43
C PHE A 387 41.55 -3.78 -2.00
N ALA A 388 42.66 -3.07 -2.07
CA ALA A 388 42.71 -1.78 -2.75
C ALA A 388 42.62 -1.98 -4.27
N ILE A 389 41.87 -1.14 -4.97
CA ILE A 389 41.82 -1.14 -6.44
C ILE A 389 42.72 0.00 -6.94
N GLY A 390 43.81 -0.36 -7.62
CA GLY A 390 44.67 0.60 -8.32
C GLY A 390 44.09 1.04 -9.68
N GLU A 391 44.81 1.93 -10.38
CA GLU A 391 44.41 2.44 -11.71
C GLU A 391 44.35 1.36 -12.82
N SER A 392 45.06 0.26 -12.62
CA SER A 392 45.15 -0.87 -13.54
C SER A 392 45.05 -2.20 -12.77
N LEU A 393 44.20 -3.10 -13.24
CA LEU A 393 44.00 -4.44 -12.66
C LEU A 393 44.24 -5.55 -13.70
N THR A 394 44.82 -6.66 -13.26
CA THR A 394 44.91 -7.87 -14.08
C THR A 394 43.77 -8.83 -13.73
N ILE A 395 43.04 -9.29 -14.74
CA ILE A 395 42.09 -10.40 -14.61
C ILE A 395 42.77 -11.68 -15.08
N VAL A 396 42.79 -12.70 -14.22
CA VAL A 396 43.42 -13.98 -14.48
C VAL A 396 42.34 -15.04 -14.63
N LEU A 397 42.42 -15.82 -15.72
CA LEU A 397 41.54 -16.95 -16.00
C LEU A 397 42.28 -18.28 -15.80
N ASP A 398 41.53 -19.37 -15.61
CA ASP A 398 42.09 -20.72 -15.67
C ASP A 398 42.78 -21.01 -17.02
N LYS A 399 43.70 -21.99 -17.02
CA LYS A 399 44.23 -22.55 -18.27
C LYS A 399 43.07 -23.14 -19.11
N ASN A 400 42.96 -22.71 -20.36
CA ASN A 400 41.91 -23.06 -21.33
C ASN A 400 40.49 -22.64 -20.87
N PRO A 401 40.23 -21.33 -20.69
CA PRO A 401 38.90 -20.84 -20.28
C PRO A 401 37.88 -21.05 -21.41
N SER A 402 36.62 -21.32 -21.05
CA SER A 402 35.54 -21.41 -22.03
C SER A 402 35.22 -20.04 -22.65
N PRO A 403 34.49 -19.98 -23.77
CA PRO A 403 34.01 -18.71 -24.32
C PRO A 403 33.19 -17.90 -23.31
N ALA A 404 32.39 -18.55 -22.46
CA ALA A 404 31.62 -17.89 -21.41
C ALA A 404 32.53 -17.37 -20.28
N ASP A 405 33.55 -18.14 -19.87
CA ASP A 405 34.54 -17.68 -18.88
C ASP A 405 35.26 -16.41 -19.37
N ARG A 406 35.62 -16.35 -20.67
CA ARG A 406 36.21 -15.15 -21.30
C ARG A 406 35.24 -14.00 -21.35
N PHE A 407 33.99 -14.26 -21.73
CA PHE A 407 32.94 -13.24 -21.77
C PHE A 407 32.73 -12.62 -20.39
N ALA A 408 32.65 -13.42 -19.32
CA ALA A 408 32.51 -12.91 -17.95
C ALA A 408 33.68 -12.00 -17.54
N ALA A 409 34.91 -12.33 -17.94
CA ALA A 409 36.08 -11.48 -17.71
C ALA A 409 36.02 -10.17 -18.50
N GLU A 410 35.69 -10.23 -19.79
CA GLU A 410 35.57 -9.06 -20.66
C GLU A 410 34.45 -8.12 -20.23
N GLU A 411 33.32 -8.68 -19.77
CA GLU A 411 32.20 -7.90 -19.27
C GLU A 411 32.56 -7.21 -17.95
N LEU A 412 33.25 -7.92 -17.05
CA LEU A 412 33.80 -7.33 -15.82
C LEU A 412 34.77 -6.17 -16.15
N ILE A 413 35.63 -6.31 -17.16
CA ILE A 413 36.52 -5.22 -17.62
C ILE A 413 35.69 -4.01 -18.07
N ARG A 414 34.66 -4.24 -18.90
CA ARG A 414 33.78 -3.18 -19.40
C ARG A 414 33.07 -2.45 -18.26
N ASP A 415 32.53 -3.18 -17.28
CA ASP A 415 31.82 -2.58 -16.16
C ASP A 415 32.76 -1.87 -15.17
N LEU A 416 33.97 -2.38 -14.94
CA LEU A 416 35.02 -1.69 -14.17
C LEU A 416 35.42 -0.37 -14.82
N GLY A 417 35.61 -0.36 -16.14
CA GLY A 417 35.91 0.87 -16.89
C GLY A 417 34.75 1.86 -16.88
N ARG A 418 33.53 1.40 -17.12
CA ARG A 418 32.34 2.25 -17.23
C ARG A 418 31.88 2.83 -15.88
N LYS A 419 31.76 1.99 -14.85
CA LYS A 419 31.19 2.40 -13.54
C LYS A 419 32.23 3.01 -12.61
N TRP A 420 33.48 2.55 -12.69
CA TRP A 420 34.52 2.88 -11.71
C TRP A 420 35.75 3.57 -12.32
N ASN A 421 35.79 3.75 -13.65
CA ASN A 421 36.95 4.30 -14.37
C ASN A 421 38.26 3.52 -14.10
N VAL A 422 38.16 2.20 -13.92
CA VAL A 422 39.31 1.31 -13.66
C VAL A 422 39.71 0.61 -14.95
N ARG A 423 41.00 0.73 -15.33
CA ARG A 423 41.53 -0.02 -16.48
C ARG A 423 41.80 -1.46 -16.07
N ALA A 424 41.37 -2.43 -16.86
CA ALA A 424 41.64 -3.84 -16.59
C ALA A 424 41.91 -4.60 -17.88
N GLU A 425 42.74 -5.63 -17.80
CA GLU A 425 43.08 -6.51 -18.92
C GLU A 425 43.20 -7.96 -18.49
N VAL A 426 42.95 -8.88 -19.42
CA VAL A 426 43.20 -10.31 -19.20
C VAL A 426 44.70 -10.58 -19.33
N GLY A 427 45.31 -11.15 -18.28
CA GLY A 427 46.75 -11.40 -18.23
C GLY A 427 47.13 -12.63 -17.41
N ASN A 428 48.44 -12.85 -17.27
CA ASN A 428 48.98 -13.93 -16.45
C ASN A 428 49.14 -13.50 -14.98
N GLU A 429 49.14 -14.47 -14.07
CA GLU A 429 49.32 -14.21 -12.64
C GLU A 429 50.73 -13.62 -12.37
N GLY A 430 50.77 -12.36 -11.93
CA GLY A 430 51.99 -11.64 -11.52
C GLY A 430 52.05 -11.36 -10.01
N SER A 431 52.97 -10.50 -9.58
CA SER A 431 53.13 -10.09 -8.17
C SER A 431 52.21 -8.92 -7.73
N GLY A 432 51.45 -8.36 -8.68
CA GLY A 432 50.54 -7.22 -8.50
C GLY A 432 49.14 -7.60 -8.01
N GLN A 433 48.23 -6.62 -8.03
CA GLN A 433 46.81 -6.81 -7.70
C GLN A 433 46.09 -7.54 -8.83
N ALA A 434 45.36 -8.61 -8.49
CA ALA A 434 44.68 -9.42 -9.49
C ALA A 434 43.29 -9.88 -9.04
N ILE A 435 42.37 -9.97 -10.00
CA ILE A 435 41.09 -10.66 -9.87
C ILE A 435 41.23 -12.01 -10.59
N ILE A 436 41.01 -13.11 -9.87
CA ILE A 436 41.16 -14.47 -10.40
C ILE A 436 39.78 -15.08 -10.57
N LEU A 437 39.44 -15.48 -11.79
CA LEU A 437 38.21 -16.22 -12.12
C LEU A 437 38.59 -17.67 -12.42
N SER A 438 38.11 -18.61 -11.60
CA SER A 438 38.48 -20.02 -11.72
C SER A 438 37.28 -20.94 -11.56
N ARG A 439 37.28 -22.04 -12.32
CA ARG A 439 36.33 -23.16 -12.16
C ARG A 439 36.92 -24.35 -11.41
N ARG A 440 38.11 -24.19 -10.84
CA ARG A 440 38.87 -25.24 -10.14
C ARG A 440 38.84 -25.03 -8.63
N GLN A 441 38.99 -26.13 -7.90
CA GLN A 441 39.08 -26.14 -6.43
C GLN A 441 37.93 -25.36 -5.76
N VAL A 442 36.72 -25.50 -6.29
CA VAL A 442 35.50 -24.88 -5.76
C VAL A 442 35.10 -25.64 -4.49
N PRO A 443 34.87 -24.96 -3.35
CA PRO A 443 34.46 -25.61 -2.11
C PRO A 443 33.18 -26.45 -2.26
N ALA A 444 33.09 -27.57 -1.53
CA ALA A 444 31.93 -28.45 -1.57
C ALA A 444 30.62 -27.74 -1.20
N ALA A 445 30.67 -26.74 -0.30
CA ALA A 445 29.51 -26.00 0.19
C ALA A 445 28.78 -25.15 -0.87
N VAL A 446 29.47 -24.75 -1.94
CA VAL A 446 28.85 -24.00 -3.04
C VAL A 446 27.82 -24.91 -3.73
N LYS A 447 26.61 -24.44 -4.02
CA LYS A 447 25.54 -25.20 -4.69
C LYS A 447 25.48 -24.90 -6.20
N PRO A 448 24.61 -25.53 -7.02
CA PRO A 448 24.45 -25.16 -8.44
C PRO A 448 24.17 -23.67 -8.63
N GLN A 449 24.66 -23.09 -9.74
CA GLN A 449 24.68 -21.64 -10.00
C GLN A 449 25.46 -20.81 -8.96
N GLY A 450 26.05 -21.43 -7.95
CA GLY A 450 26.74 -20.75 -6.87
C GLY A 450 28.21 -20.47 -7.16
N TYR A 451 28.78 -19.60 -6.32
CA TYR A 451 30.18 -19.22 -6.34
C TYR A 451 30.72 -18.99 -4.92
N GLN A 452 32.04 -19.03 -4.79
CA GLN A 452 32.76 -18.46 -3.65
C GLN A 452 33.54 -17.24 -4.13
N LEU A 453 33.39 -16.10 -3.44
CA LEU A 453 34.20 -14.90 -3.64
C LEU A 453 35.05 -14.67 -2.39
N THR A 454 36.36 -14.55 -2.55
CA THR A 454 37.29 -14.20 -1.47
C THR A 454 38.06 -12.95 -1.84
N ALA A 455 37.90 -11.89 -1.05
CA ALA A 455 38.66 -10.65 -1.18
C ALA A 455 39.69 -10.54 -0.03
N SER A 456 40.97 -10.38 -0.36
CA SER A 456 42.05 -10.24 0.61
C SER A 456 43.25 -9.51 0.03
N GLY A 457 43.67 -8.40 0.64
CA GLY A 457 44.92 -7.66 0.40
C GLY A 457 45.24 -7.40 -1.08
N LYS A 458 45.94 -8.35 -1.72
CA LYS A 458 46.39 -8.27 -3.12
C LYS A 458 45.52 -9.04 -4.12
N ARG A 459 44.53 -9.81 -3.67
CA ARG A 459 43.78 -10.73 -4.53
C ARG A 459 42.28 -10.69 -4.24
N VAL A 460 41.50 -10.75 -5.31
CA VAL A 460 40.11 -11.19 -5.28
C VAL A 460 40.02 -12.49 -6.06
N ILE A 461 39.42 -13.52 -5.50
CA ILE A 461 39.29 -14.83 -6.14
C ILE A 461 37.81 -15.18 -6.20
N ILE A 462 37.30 -15.44 -7.40
CA ILE A 462 35.94 -15.96 -7.64
C ILE A 462 36.09 -17.39 -8.16
N LYS A 463 35.47 -18.34 -7.45
CA LYS A 463 35.45 -19.76 -7.78
C LYS A 463 34.02 -20.24 -7.98
N ALA A 464 33.71 -20.84 -9.13
CA ALA A 464 32.39 -21.39 -9.41
C ALA A 464 32.47 -22.68 -10.23
N ARG A 465 31.53 -23.62 -10.07
CA ARG A 465 31.56 -24.87 -10.86
C ARG A 465 31.06 -24.68 -12.28
N THR A 466 30.16 -23.74 -12.45
CA THR A 466 29.40 -23.49 -13.68
C THR A 466 29.71 -22.10 -14.21
N GLU A 467 29.49 -21.89 -15.50
CA GLU A 467 29.77 -20.63 -16.19
C GLU A 467 28.89 -19.49 -15.63
N ASP A 468 27.62 -19.78 -15.35
CA ASP A 468 26.66 -18.86 -14.73
C ASP A 468 27.07 -18.44 -13.31
N GLY A 469 27.51 -19.37 -12.47
CA GLY A 469 28.01 -19.06 -11.14
C GLY A 469 29.25 -18.16 -11.18
N LEU A 470 30.14 -18.37 -12.15
CA LEU A 470 31.33 -17.52 -12.32
C LEU A 470 30.91 -16.09 -12.69
N PHE A 471 29.97 -15.94 -13.63
CA PHE A 471 29.38 -14.66 -13.99
C PHE A 471 28.64 -13.99 -12.81
N TYR A 472 27.82 -14.71 -12.06
CA TYR A 472 27.12 -14.17 -10.89
C TYR A 472 28.09 -13.68 -9.80
N GLY A 473 29.24 -14.34 -9.65
CA GLY A 473 30.30 -13.88 -8.77
C GLY A 473 30.90 -12.54 -9.21
N THR A 474 31.02 -12.27 -10.51
CA THR A 474 31.46 -10.95 -11.01
C THR A 474 30.42 -9.87 -10.76
N GLN A 475 29.13 -10.21 -10.84
CA GLN A 475 28.04 -9.26 -10.52
C GLN A 475 28.08 -8.84 -9.05
N THR A 476 28.28 -9.79 -8.13
CA THR A 476 28.45 -9.47 -6.70
C THR A 476 29.71 -8.65 -6.46
N LEU A 477 30.83 -9.00 -7.10
CA LEU A 477 32.08 -8.26 -6.99
C LEU A 477 31.91 -6.76 -7.31
N LEU A 478 31.20 -6.43 -8.39
CA LEU A 478 30.96 -5.05 -8.80
C LEU A 478 30.23 -4.24 -7.73
N GLN A 479 29.35 -4.88 -6.94
CA GLN A 479 28.57 -4.26 -5.87
C GLN A 479 29.35 -4.15 -4.54
N LEU A 480 30.46 -4.87 -4.38
CA LEU A 480 31.34 -4.78 -3.20
C LEU A 480 32.38 -3.65 -3.30
N ILE A 481 32.50 -3.02 -4.46
CA ILE A 481 33.42 -1.90 -4.66
C ILE A 481 32.86 -0.69 -3.90
N SER A 482 33.65 -0.20 -2.96
CA SER A 482 33.34 1.00 -2.18
C SER A 482 34.33 2.11 -2.53
N ASN A 483 33.86 3.36 -2.56
CA ASN A 483 34.69 4.54 -2.68
C ASN A 483 34.81 5.24 -1.33
N ALA A 484 35.93 5.04 -0.64
CA ALA A 484 36.20 5.67 0.65
C ALA A 484 37.31 6.71 0.50
N GLY A 485 36.95 8.00 0.56
CA GLY A 485 37.92 9.10 0.45
C GLY A 485 38.65 9.17 -0.89
N GLY A 486 37.97 8.83 -2.00
CA GLY A 486 38.54 8.84 -3.35
C GLY A 486 39.36 7.60 -3.70
N LYS A 487 39.43 6.60 -2.81
CA LYS A 487 40.12 5.33 -3.04
C LYS A 487 39.11 4.20 -3.17
N LEU A 488 39.17 3.51 -4.32
CA LEU A 488 38.37 2.33 -4.57
C LEU A 488 38.94 1.14 -3.80
N LYS A 489 38.07 0.43 -3.08
CA LYS A 489 38.45 -0.77 -2.34
C LYS A 489 37.30 -1.76 -2.22
N ILE A 490 37.64 -3.02 -2.03
CA ILE A 490 36.72 -4.10 -1.70
C ILE A 490 37.05 -4.57 -0.28
N PRO A 491 36.11 -4.49 0.67
CA PRO A 491 36.36 -4.95 2.04
C PRO A 491 36.74 -6.43 2.08
N ALA A 492 37.66 -6.78 2.97
CA ALA A 492 38.11 -8.17 3.08
C ALA A 492 36.97 -9.07 3.56
N MET A 493 36.66 -10.12 2.79
CA MET A 493 35.59 -11.06 3.13
C MET A 493 35.66 -12.35 2.33
N THR A 494 34.94 -13.37 2.80
CA THR A 494 34.58 -14.56 2.02
C THR A 494 33.07 -14.65 1.93
N ILE A 495 32.56 -14.75 0.70
CA ILE A 495 31.15 -14.97 0.38
C ILE A 495 31.02 -16.36 -0.23
N ASN A 496 30.14 -17.20 0.31
CA ASN A 496 29.65 -18.39 -0.39
C ASN A 496 28.20 -18.13 -0.75
N ASP A 497 27.85 -18.27 -2.02
CA ASP A 497 26.55 -17.82 -2.48
C ASP A 497 25.95 -18.74 -3.54
N TRP A 498 24.62 -18.84 -3.55
CA TRP A 498 23.81 -19.64 -4.46
C TRP A 498 22.34 -19.20 -4.35
N PRO A 499 21.50 -19.44 -5.38
CA PRO A 499 20.07 -19.14 -5.28
C PRO A 499 19.30 -20.21 -4.51
N ASP A 500 18.25 -19.81 -3.79
CA ASP A 500 17.24 -20.72 -3.22
C ASP A 500 16.32 -21.30 -4.30
N ILE A 501 15.97 -20.51 -5.33
CA ILE A 501 15.17 -20.91 -6.49
C ILE A 501 16.02 -20.83 -7.78
N LEU A 502 16.17 -21.96 -8.48
CA LEU A 502 17.08 -22.07 -9.62
C LEU A 502 16.62 -21.34 -10.89
N GLN A 503 15.31 -21.28 -11.15
CA GLN A 503 14.74 -20.59 -12.31
C GLN A 503 14.08 -19.31 -11.83
N ARG A 504 14.57 -18.16 -12.28
CA ARG A 504 14.13 -16.83 -11.86
C ARG A 504 13.68 -16.10 -13.12
N ALA A 505 12.40 -16.21 -13.41
CA ALA A 505 11.80 -15.70 -14.62
C ALA A 505 11.18 -14.33 -14.39
N ILE A 506 11.44 -13.43 -15.33
CA ILE A 506 10.72 -12.17 -15.46
C ILE A 506 9.83 -12.28 -16.70
N HIS A 507 8.56 -11.98 -16.54
CA HIS A 507 7.64 -11.77 -17.65
C HIS A 507 7.96 -10.44 -18.32
N TYR A 508 7.91 -10.41 -19.64
CA TYR A 508 8.08 -9.21 -20.42
C TYR A 508 6.95 -9.12 -21.43
N ASP A 509 5.94 -8.34 -21.07
CA ASP A 509 4.75 -8.08 -21.88
C ASP A 509 5.03 -6.91 -22.82
N THR A 510 4.76 -7.12 -24.11
CA THR A 510 4.90 -6.09 -25.16
C THR A 510 3.62 -5.99 -25.99
N LYS A 511 2.48 -6.33 -25.40
CA LYS A 511 1.16 -6.31 -26.04
C LYS A 511 0.85 -4.99 -26.74
N HIS A 512 1.15 -3.83 -26.15
CA HIS A 512 0.79 -2.54 -26.75
C HIS A 512 1.93 -1.84 -27.49
N HIS A 513 3.15 -1.91 -26.96
CA HIS A 513 4.31 -1.19 -27.52
C HIS A 513 5.35 -2.10 -28.15
N GLN A 514 5.93 -1.65 -29.27
CA GLN A 514 7.15 -2.24 -29.80
C GLN A 514 8.35 -1.51 -29.21
N ASP A 515 9.07 -2.16 -28.31
CA ASP A 515 10.31 -1.63 -27.78
C ASP A 515 11.43 -1.66 -28.83
N LYS A 516 12.38 -0.71 -28.75
CA LYS A 516 13.55 -0.65 -29.64
C LYS A 516 14.57 -1.72 -29.26
N ALA A 517 15.27 -2.26 -30.25
CA ALA A 517 16.30 -3.29 -30.06
C ALA A 517 17.41 -2.90 -29.05
N SER A 518 17.78 -1.62 -29.00
CA SER A 518 18.77 -1.10 -28.04
C SER A 518 18.26 -1.21 -26.60
N TYR A 519 16.99 -0.89 -26.37
CA TYR A 519 16.35 -1.00 -25.07
C TYR A 519 16.25 -2.46 -24.62
N VAL A 520 15.76 -3.36 -25.49
CA VAL A 520 15.68 -4.80 -25.20
C VAL A 520 17.03 -5.37 -24.73
N LYS A 521 18.13 -5.03 -25.44
CA LYS A 521 19.48 -5.46 -25.04
C LYS A 521 19.93 -4.88 -23.69
N ALA A 522 19.63 -3.60 -23.44
CA ALA A 522 19.95 -2.97 -22.17
C ALA A 522 19.17 -3.62 -21.01
N PHE A 523 17.87 -3.86 -21.20
CA PHE A 523 16.99 -4.50 -20.22
C PHE A 523 17.45 -5.92 -19.89
N ILE A 524 17.80 -6.74 -20.89
CA ILE A 524 18.37 -8.08 -20.67
C ILE A 524 19.64 -8.00 -19.82
N LYS A 525 20.56 -7.09 -20.14
CA LYS A 525 21.81 -6.92 -19.37
C LYS A 525 21.52 -6.48 -17.92
N GLU A 526 20.55 -5.60 -17.73
CA GLU A 526 20.16 -5.10 -16.42
C GLU A 526 19.58 -6.21 -15.54
N LEU A 527 18.63 -6.99 -16.05
CA LEU A 527 18.09 -8.17 -15.36
C LEU A 527 19.19 -9.15 -14.97
N ALA A 528 20.16 -9.40 -15.87
CA ALA A 528 21.28 -10.30 -15.61
C ALA A 528 22.17 -9.83 -14.46
N SER A 529 22.31 -8.51 -14.24
CA SER A 529 23.08 -7.94 -13.13
C SER A 529 22.49 -8.28 -11.75
N TYR A 530 21.17 -8.50 -11.71
CA TYR A 530 20.44 -8.99 -10.53
C TYR A 530 20.28 -10.52 -10.52
N LYS A 531 21.01 -11.23 -11.39
CA LYS A 531 21.06 -12.69 -11.46
C LYS A 531 19.74 -13.34 -11.91
N VAL A 532 18.86 -12.61 -12.59
CA VAL A 532 17.75 -13.18 -13.38
C VAL A 532 18.33 -14.07 -14.48
N ASN A 533 17.66 -15.19 -14.80
CA ASN A 533 18.16 -16.14 -15.79
C ASN A 533 17.12 -16.60 -16.82
N MET A 534 15.91 -16.06 -16.76
CA MET A 534 14.85 -16.37 -17.70
C MET A 534 14.03 -15.11 -17.99
N LEU A 535 13.77 -14.87 -19.27
CA LEU A 535 12.89 -13.81 -19.74
C LEU A 535 11.74 -14.48 -20.51
N VAL A 536 10.57 -14.55 -19.89
CA VAL A 536 9.35 -15.06 -20.54
C VAL A 536 8.76 -13.90 -21.31
N TRP A 537 8.94 -13.91 -22.63
CA TRP A 537 8.58 -12.77 -23.47
C TRP A 537 7.24 -13.04 -24.15
N GLU A 538 6.21 -12.33 -23.70
CA GLU A 538 4.91 -12.22 -24.35
C GLU A 538 4.97 -11.12 -25.40
N TRP A 539 5.16 -11.54 -26.65
CA TRP A 539 5.38 -10.60 -27.75
C TRP A 539 4.17 -10.41 -28.65
N GLU A 540 3.09 -11.18 -28.52
CA GLU A 540 1.91 -11.10 -29.40
C GLU A 540 2.25 -10.83 -30.89
N ASP A 541 1.88 -9.65 -31.42
CA ASP A 541 2.15 -9.16 -32.78
C ASP A 541 3.48 -8.41 -32.95
N LYS A 542 4.33 -8.33 -31.92
CA LYS A 542 5.69 -7.75 -31.96
C LYS A 542 6.74 -8.67 -32.58
N PHE A 543 6.31 -9.85 -33.06
CA PHE A 543 7.13 -10.75 -33.85
C PHE A 543 6.60 -10.89 -35.28
N ALA A 544 7.46 -10.71 -36.27
CA ALA A 544 7.12 -10.85 -37.68
C ALA A 544 7.08 -12.33 -38.10
N TYR A 545 5.98 -13.03 -37.77
CA TYR A 545 5.76 -14.44 -38.07
C TYR A 545 5.88 -14.74 -39.58
N PRO A 546 6.88 -15.54 -40.02
CA PRO A 546 7.01 -15.89 -41.43
C PRO A 546 5.84 -16.72 -42.00
N SER A 547 5.21 -17.56 -41.17
CA SER A 547 4.07 -18.40 -41.56
C SER A 547 2.77 -17.63 -41.75
N HIS A 548 2.55 -16.60 -40.93
CA HIS A 548 1.36 -15.74 -40.96
C HIS A 548 1.77 -14.26 -40.92
N PRO A 549 2.33 -13.73 -42.02
CA PRO A 549 2.95 -12.40 -42.06
C PRO A 549 2.00 -11.27 -41.68
N GLU A 550 0.69 -11.45 -41.86
CA GLU A 550 -0.32 -10.46 -41.50
C GLU A 550 -0.36 -10.18 -39.99
N ILE A 551 -0.04 -11.16 -39.15
CA ILE A 551 -0.20 -11.04 -37.70
C ILE A 551 0.82 -10.06 -37.13
N GLY A 552 2.09 -10.14 -37.54
CA GLY A 552 3.15 -9.26 -37.03
C GLY A 552 2.90 -7.80 -37.39
N ALA A 553 2.87 -6.89 -36.41
CA ALA A 553 2.65 -5.47 -36.61
C ALA A 553 3.79 -4.81 -37.45
N PRO A 554 3.56 -3.64 -38.07
CA PRO A 554 4.66 -2.86 -38.64
C PRO A 554 5.72 -2.58 -37.56
N GLY A 555 7.00 -2.78 -37.90
CA GLY A 555 8.11 -2.64 -36.94
C GLY A 555 8.35 -3.84 -36.03
N ALA A 556 7.54 -4.91 -36.13
CA ALA A 556 7.76 -6.16 -35.42
C ALA A 556 9.15 -6.75 -35.69
N PHE A 557 9.75 -7.36 -34.67
CA PHE A 557 11.06 -7.97 -34.79
C PHE A 557 11.06 -9.15 -35.77
N THR A 558 12.07 -9.18 -36.62
CA THR A 558 12.28 -10.28 -37.56
C THR A 558 12.80 -11.54 -36.86
N MET A 559 12.66 -12.69 -37.52
CA MET A 559 13.30 -13.95 -37.10
C MET A 559 14.78 -13.78 -36.76
N VAL A 560 15.53 -13.04 -37.58
CA VAL A 560 16.97 -12.84 -37.41
C VAL A 560 17.26 -12.00 -36.17
N GLU A 561 16.48 -10.95 -35.91
CA GLU A 561 16.62 -10.11 -34.72
C GLU A 561 16.27 -10.88 -33.45
N MET A 562 15.22 -11.71 -33.46
CA MET A 562 14.89 -12.55 -32.31
C MET A 562 15.96 -13.61 -32.02
N GLN A 563 16.57 -14.18 -33.07
CA GLN A 563 17.72 -15.07 -32.92
C GLN A 563 18.95 -14.33 -32.37
N GLU A 564 19.14 -13.06 -32.76
CA GLU A 564 20.17 -12.17 -32.22
C GLU A 564 19.95 -11.91 -30.73
N PHE A 565 18.74 -11.53 -30.33
CA PHE A 565 18.41 -11.33 -28.91
C PHE A 565 18.59 -12.61 -28.10
N THR A 566 18.18 -13.75 -28.65
CA THR A 566 18.35 -15.05 -27.98
C THR A 566 19.81 -15.36 -27.73
N ARG A 567 20.68 -15.16 -28.72
CA ARG A 567 22.13 -15.37 -28.57
C ARG A 567 22.74 -14.37 -27.61
N TYR A 568 22.34 -13.10 -27.69
CA TYR A 568 22.79 -12.04 -26.79
C TYR A 568 22.43 -12.35 -25.33
N ALA A 569 21.16 -12.66 -25.05
CA ALA A 569 20.68 -13.01 -23.71
C ALA A 569 21.45 -14.21 -23.11
N ARG A 570 21.75 -15.22 -23.93
CA ARG A 570 22.50 -16.40 -23.48
C ARG A 570 23.93 -16.08 -23.04
N GLN A 571 24.57 -15.05 -23.58
CA GLN A 571 25.89 -14.61 -23.09
C GLN A 571 25.80 -14.13 -21.64
N TYR A 572 24.67 -13.52 -21.27
CA TYR A 572 24.36 -13.09 -19.91
C TYR A 572 23.63 -14.15 -19.07
N HIS A 573 23.66 -15.41 -19.51
CA HIS A 573 22.98 -16.54 -18.85
C HIS A 573 21.46 -16.37 -18.70
N ILE A 574 20.84 -15.53 -19.55
CA ILE A 574 19.39 -15.42 -19.67
C ILE A 574 18.91 -16.25 -20.85
N GLN A 575 17.87 -17.04 -20.61
CA GLN A 575 17.13 -17.73 -21.66
C GLN A 575 15.85 -16.97 -21.99
N ILE A 576 15.68 -16.63 -23.27
CA ILE A 576 14.40 -16.11 -23.77
C ILE A 576 13.44 -17.28 -23.98
N VAL A 577 12.31 -17.24 -23.29
CA VAL A 577 11.22 -18.19 -23.42
C VAL A 577 10.09 -17.50 -24.19
N PRO A 578 9.76 -17.97 -25.41
CA PRO A 578 8.66 -17.38 -26.16
C PRO A 578 7.33 -17.68 -25.44
N LEU A 579 6.54 -16.64 -25.20
CA LEU A 579 5.13 -16.77 -24.84
C LEU A 579 4.29 -16.34 -26.05
N VAL A 580 3.55 -17.29 -26.61
CA VAL A 580 2.57 -17.04 -27.66
C VAL A 580 1.24 -17.60 -27.19
N GLN A 581 0.29 -16.69 -26.96
CA GLN A 581 -1.01 -16.97 -26.38
C GLN A 581 -1.87 -17.94 -27.21
N GLY A 582 -2.72 -18.64 -26.48
CA GLY A 582 -3.81 -19.50 -26.93
C GLY A 582 -4.12 -20.41 -25.76
N LEU A 583 -5.33 -20.69 -25.30
CA LEU A 583 -6.65 -20.63 -25.92
C LEU A 583 -7.34 -19.25 -25.91
N GLY A 584 -7.30 -18.55 -24.77
CA GLY A 584 -7.82 -17.20 -24.57
C GLY A 584 -6.77 -16.12 -24.88
N HIS A 585 -7.16 -14.84 -24.76
CA HIS A 585 -6.29 -13.67 -24.96
C HIS A 585 -5.62 -13.59 -26.34
N VAL A 586 -6.30 -14.07 -27.39
CA VAL A 586 -5.75 -14.20 -28.76
C VAL A 586 -6.29 -13.15 -29.74
N SER A 587 -6.70 -11.98 -29.23
CA SER A 587 -7.32 -10.93 -30.05
C SER A 587 -6.40 -10.42 -31.16
N PHE A 588 -5.08 -10.40 -30.95
CA PHE A 588 -4.08 -10.06 -31.97
C PHE A 588 -4.09 -11.01 -33.18
N ILE A 589 -4.50 -12.27 -32.99
CA ILE A 589 -4.65 -13.28 -34.05
C ILE A 589 -6.07 -13.21 -34.64
N LEU A 590 -7.08 -13.29 -33.78
CA LEU A 590 -8.46 -13.48 -34.21
C LEU A 590 -9.14 -12.20 -34.71
N LYS A 591 -8.55 -11.01 -34.55
CA LYS A 591 -9.02 -9.77 -35.20
C LYS A 591 -9.01 -9.88 -36.74
N TRP A 592 -8.13 -10.71 -37.30
CA TRP A 592 -8.00 -10.88 -38.74
C TRP A 592 -9.21 -11.62 -39.35
N PRO A 593 -9.87 -11.08 -40.38
CA PRO A 593 -11.11 -11.65 -40.93
C PRO A 593 -11.01 -13.12 -41.37
N GLN A 594 -9.86 -13.54 -41.92
CA GLN A 594 -9.63 -14.92 -42.36
C GLN A 594 -9.66 -15.93 -41.20
N HIS A 595 -9.35 -15.51 -39.98
CA HIS A 595 -9.31 -16.37 -38.79
C HIS A 595 -10.64 -16.37 -38.01
N LYS A 596 -11.63 -15.57 -38.44
CA LYS A 596 -12.95 -15.44 -37.78
C LYS A 596 -13.65 -16.78 -37.56
N HIS A 597 -13.52 -17.72 -38.50
CA HIS A 597 -14.14 -19.03 -38.43
C HIS A 597 -13.63 -19.93 -37.29
N LEU A 598 -12.51 -19.56 -36.64
CA LEU A 598 -11.88 -20.31 -35.55
C LEU A 598 -12.35 -19.89 -34.14
N ARG A 599 -13.03 -18.74 -34.02
CA ARG A 599 -13.49 -18.18 -32.74
C ARG A 599 -14.46 -19.10 -31.99
N GLU A 600 -14.46 -19.03 -30.66
CA GLU A 600 -15.46 -19.64 -29.79
C GLU A 600 -16.82 -18.95 -29.97
N ILE A 601 -16.86 -17.62 -29.90
CA ILE A 601 -18.05 -16.83 -30.23
C ILE A 601 -17.79 -16.04 -31.51
N GLU A 602 -18.66 -16.12 -32.51
CA GLU A 602 -18.44 -15.47 -33.81
C GLU A 602 -18.15 -13.95 -33.71
N SER A 603 -18.86 -13.27 -32.80
CA SER A 603 -18.75 -11.83 -32.57
C SER A 603 -17.56 -11.42 -31.72
N SER A 604 -16.82 -12.36 -31.12
CA SER A 604 -15.70 -12.08 -30.22
C SER A 604 -14.39 -12.59 -30.79
N ASN A 605 -13.36 -11.75 -30.79
CA ASN A 605 -11.99 -12.14 -31.16
C ASN A 605 -11.17 -12.63 -29.96
N TRP A 606 -11.79 -12.83 -28.79
CA TRP A 606 -11.06 -13.10 -27.56
C TRP A 606 -10.46 -14.50 -27.48
N GLU A 607 -11.20 -15.51 -27.96
CA GLU A 607 -10.92 -16.91 -27.64
C GLU A 607 -11.13 -17.84 -28.84
N PHE A 608 -10.21 -18.81 -29.01
CA PHE A 608 -10.35 -19.88 -30.00
C PHE A 608 -11.38 -20.92 -29.55
N CYS A 609 -12.05 -21.56 -30.51
CA CYS A 609 -12.81 -22.78 -30.24
C CYS A 609 -11.85 -23.99 -30.19
N PRO A 610 -11.71 -24.71 -29.06
CA PRO A 610 -10.75 -25.80 -28.91
C PRO A 610 -11.17 -27.09 -29.64
N LEU A 611 -12.38 -27.16 -30.20
CA LEU A 611 -12.87 -28.29 -30.99
C LEU A 611 -12.56 -28.17 -32.48
N LYS A 612 -12.13 -26.99 -32.95
CA LYS A 612 -11.79 -26.77 -34.36
C LYS A 612 -10.33 -27.11 -34.61
N GLN A 613 -10.07 -28.00 -35.58
CA GLN A 613 -8.69 -28.41 -35.92
C GLN A 613 -7.83 -27.22 -36.39
N GLY A 614 -8.41 -26.29 -37.15
CA GLY A 614 -7.71 -25.10 -37.63
C GLY A 614 -7.16 -24.20 -36.52
N SER A 615 -7.73 -24.22 -35.30
CA SER A 615 -7.19 -23.50 -34.14
C SER A 615 -5.79 -24.03 -33.77
N TYR A 616 -5.62 -25.36 -33.79
CA TYR A 616 -4.33 -26.00 -33.50
C TYR A 616 -3.35 -25.81 -34.65
N ASP A 617 -3.80 -25.90 -35.90
CA ASP A 617 -2.93 -25.76 -37.06
C ASP A 617 -2.31 -24.36 -37.10
N LEU A 618 -3.14 -23.32 -36.91
CA LEU A 618 -2.69 -21.92 -36.84
C LEU A 618 -1.73 -21.68 -35.67
N LEU A 619 -2.11 -22.05 -34.44
CA LEU A 619 -1.25 -21.86 -33.27
C LEU A 619 0.06 -22.64 -33.37
N TYR A 620 0.03 -23.83 -33.95
CA TYR A 620 1.24 -24.62 -34.15
C TYR A 620 2.21 -23.98 -35.15
N ASP A 621 1.72 -23.33 -36.20
CA ASP A 621 2.57 -22.53 -37.10
C ASP A 621 3.26 -21.39 -36.33
N LEU A 622 2.51 -20.64 -35.52
CA LEU A 622 3.05 -19.53 -34.71
C LEU A 622 4.06 -20.02 -33.67
N TRP A 623 3.74 -21.09 -32.94
CA TRP A 623 4.67 -21.70 -31.98
C TRP A 623 5.92 -22.25 -32.66
N ASN A 624 5.80 -22.83 -33.86
CA ASN A 624 6.96 -23.33 -34.60
C ASN A 624 7.87 -22.19 -35.07
N ASP A 625 7.31 -21.05 -35.46
CA ASP A 625 8.11 -19.86 -35.78
C ASP A 625 8.75 -19.26 -34.52
N ALA A 626 8.04 -19.20 -33.39
CA ALA A 626 8.60 -18.79 -32.11
C ALA A 626 9.75 -19.70 -31.64
N ILE A 627 9.62 -21.02 -31.84
CA ILE A 627 10.67 -22.02 -31.59
C ILE A 627 11.92 -21.75 -32.44
N LYS A 628 11.76 -21.40 -33.71
CA LYS A 628 12.88 -21.04 -34.60
C LYS A 628 13.49 -19.69 -34.24
N ALA A 629 12.69 -18.76 -33.74
CA ALA A 629 13.12 -17.43 -33.30
C ALA A 629 13.97 -17.49 -32.02
N THR A 630 13.78 -18.53 -31.21
CA THR A 630 14.46 -18.75 -29.92
C THR A 630 15.31 -20.02 -29.92
N PRO A 631 16.35 -20.10 -30.77
CA PRO A 631 17.20 -21.28 -30.86
C PRO A 631 17.90 -21.56 -29.52
N GLY A 632 17.81 -22.82 -29.08
CA GLY A 632 18.40 -23.26 -27.81
C GLY A 632 17.57 -22.95 -26.55
N SER A 633 16.38 -22.35 -26.67
CA SER A 633 15.46 -22.22 -25.53
C SER A 633 14.85 -23.58 -25.15
N GLU A 634 14.91 -23.98 -23.90
CA GLU A 634 14.34 -25.26 -23.45
C GLU A 634 12.82 -25.21 -23.27
N TYR A 635 12.24 -24.01 -23.18
CA TYR A 635 10.86 -23.79 -22.77
C TYR A 635 10.06 -23.09 -23.88
N ILE A 636 8.75 -23.26 -23.82
CA ILE A 636 7.76 -22.46 -24.54
C ILE A 636 6.56 -22.26 -23.63
N HIS A 637 6.04 -21.04 -23.58
CA HIS A 637 4.85 -20.71 -22.83
C HIS A 637 3.68 -20.55 -23.81
N ILE A 638 2.59 -21.28 -23.58
CA ILE A 638 1.41 -21.23 -24.45
C ILE A 638 0.33 -20.28 -23.92
N GLY A 639 0.53 -19.73 -22.71
CA GLY A 639 -0.38 -18.77 -22.11
C GLY A 639 -1.65 -19.47 -21.64
N SER A 640 -2.76 -19.22 -22.32
CA SER A 640 -4.07 -19.85 -22.10
C SER A 640 -4.85 -19.30 -20.90
N ASP A 641 -4.59 -18.09 -20.44
CA ASP A 641 -5.36 -17.44 -19.39
C ASP A 641 -6.71 -16.90 -19.89
N GLU A 642 -7.54 -16.45 -18.95
CA GLU A 642 -8.74 -15.64 -19.21
C GLU A 642 -9.73 -16.23 -20.25
N THR A 643 -9.97 -17.54 -20.19
CA THR A 643 -10.88 -18.29 -21.10
C THR A 643 -12.37 -18.06 -20.79
N TYR A 644 -12.79 -16.79 -20.75
CA TYR A 644 -14.12 -16.34 -20.30
C TYR A 644 -15.29 -16.85 -21.15
N GLU A 645 -15.06 -17.19 -22.42
CA GLU A 645 -16.08 -17.62 -23.38
C GLU A 645 -16.14 -19.13 -23.59
N LEU A 646 -15.17 -19.87 -23.04
CA LEU A 646 -15.05 -21.30 -23.21
C LEU A 646 -16.35 -22.06 -22.92
N GLY A 647 -16.86 -22.79 -23.91
CA GLY A 647 -18.11 -23.54 -23.76
C GLY A 647 -19.34 -22.77 -24.24
N ALA A 648 -19.20 -21.57 -24.81
CA ALA A 648 -20.31 -20.78 -25.31
C ALA A 648 -20.87 -21.30 -26.63
N CYS A 649 -20.05 -21.81 -27.55
CA CYS A 649 -20.53 -22.32 -28.84
C CYS A 649 -21.26 -23.66 -28.67
N ASP A 650 -22.16 -24.02 -29.59
CA ASP A 650 -23.02 -25.20 -29.43
C ASP A 650 -22.24 -26.51 -29.21
N GLN A 651 -21.14 -26.69 -29.95
CA GLN A 651 -20.30 -27.90 -29.84
C GLN A 651 -19.51 -27.93 -28.53
N CYS A 652 -18.88 -26.82 -28.14
CA CYS A 652 -18.16 -26.73 -26.87
C CYS A 652 -19.13 -26.85 -25.70
N ARG A 653 -20.32 -26.24 -25.76
CA ARG A 653 -21.35 -26.37 -24.72
C ARG A 653 -21.74 -27.83 -24.50
N ALA A 654 -22.02 -28.56 -25.58
CA ALA A 654 -22.32 -29.98 -25.52
C ALA A 654 -21.16 -30.78 -24.91
N LYS A 655 -19.92 -30.47 -25.31
CA LYS A 655 -18.74 -31.16 -24.80
C LYS A 655 -18.43 -30.81 -23.33
N ALA A 656 -18.63 -29.57 -22.91
CA ALA A 656 -18.50 -29.13 -21.51
C ALA A 656 -19.49 -29.85 -20.60
N MET A 657 -20.71 -30.15 -21.08
CA MET A 657 -21.67 -30.97 -20.31
C MET A 657 -21.14 -32.38 -20.05
N GLU A 658 -20.36 -32.95 -20.99
CA GLU A 658 -19.75 -34.27 -20.89
C GLU A 658 -18.54 -34.27 -19.95
N ILE A 659 -17.56 -33.39 -20.20
CA ILE A 659 -16.23 -33.45 -19.55
C ILE A 659 -15.92 -32.30 -18.58
N GLY A 660 -16.86 -31.38 -18.37
CA GLY A 660 -16.65 -30.14 -17.62
C GLY A 660 -15.96 -29.06 -18.46
N ARG A 661 -16.09 -27.79 -18.04
CA ARG A 661 -15.41 -26.65 -18.71
C ARG A 661 -13.90 -26.72 -18.52
N SER A 662 -13.42 -27.08 -17.33
CA SER A 662 -12.00 -27.36 -17.11
C SER A 662 -11.53 -28.55 -17.95
N GLY A 663 -12.41 -29.51 -18.25
CA GLY A 663 -12.08 -30.60 -19.17
C GLY A 663 -11.87 -30.15 -20.63
N LEU A 664 -12.63 -29.17 -21.11
CA LEU A 664 -12.39 -28.55 -22.42
C LEU A 664 -11.06 -27.80 -22.48
N TYR A 665 -10.75 -27.05 -21.43
CA TYR A 665 -9.47 -26.37 -21.30
C TYR A 665 -8.31 -27.37 -21.36
N GLN A 666 -8.40 -28.45 -20.55
CA GLN A 666 -7.40 -29.52 -20.54
C GLN A 666 -7.28 -30.27 -21.87
N LEU A 667 -8.36 -30.38 -22.64
CA LEU A 667 -8.32 -30.97 -23.98
C LEU A 667 -7.39 -30.17 -24.89
N PHE A 668 -7.49 -28.83 -24.86
CA PHE A 668 -6.62 -27.95 -25.61
C PHE A 668 -5.17 -28.03 -25.10
N ILE A 669 -4.96 -27.83 -23.79
CA ILE A 669 -3.62 -27.84 -23.18
C ILE A 669 -2.89 -29.14 -23.49
N ASN A 670 -3.53 -30.30 -23.29
CA ASN A 670 -2.91 -31.59 -23.54
C ASN A 670 -2.50 -31.78 -24.99
N LYS A 671 -3.37 -31.42 -25.93
CA LYS A 671 -3.09 -31.57 -27.36
C LYS A 671 -1.93 -30.66 -27.79
N SER A 672 -1.93 -29.41 -27.35
CA SER A 672 -0.88 -28.43 -27.62
C SER A 672 0.45 -28.83 -26.99
N ALA A 673 0.44 -29.19 -25.69
CA ALA A 673 1.63 -29.58 -24.96
C ALA A 673 2.27 -30.85 -25.52
N LEU A 674 1.50 -31.88 -25.90
CA LEU A 674 2.03 -33.09 -26.52
C LEU A 674 2.74 -32.81 -27.86
N LEU A 675 2.23 -31.88 -28.67
CA LEU A 675 2.85 -31.48 -29.94
C LEU A 675 4.20 -30.79 -29.69
N LEU A 676 4.26 -29.89 -28.72
CA LEU A 676 5.46 -29.11 -28.39
C LEU A 676 6.52 -29.95 -27.64
N GLN A 677 6.10 -30.87 -26.77
CA GLN A 677 6.99 -31.83 -26.12
C GLN A 677 7.68 -32.75 -27.14
N LYS A 678 6.99 -33.16 -28.21
CA LYS A 678 7.60 -33.91 -29.33
C LYS A 678 8.69 -33.11 -30.07
N LYS A 679 8.67 -31.78 -29.97
CA LYS A 679 9.73 -30.88 -30.46
C LYS A 679 10.86 -30.66 -29.44
N GLY A 680 10.82 -31.36 -28.31
CA GLY A 680 11.83 -31.26 -27.24
C GLY A 680 11.67 -30.03 -26.36
N ARG A 681 10.51 -29.38 -26.35
CA ARG A 681 10.24 -28.21 -25.50
C ARG A 681 9.56 -28.62 -24.19
N LYS A 682 9.93 -27.94 -23.10
CA LYS A 682 9.17 -27.93 -21.84
C LYS A 682 8.07 -26.89 -21.97
N VAL A 683 6.83 -27.28 -21.68
CA VAL A 683 5.65 -26.44 -21.94
C VAL A 683 5.18 -25.82 -20.64
N MET A 684 4.94 -24.51 -20.67
CA MET A 684 4.39 -23.72 -19.57
C MET A 684 3.01 -23.20 -19.97
N ALA A 685 2.09 -23.12 -19.01
CA ALA A 685 0.77 -22.51 -19.19
C ALA A 685 0.40 -21.74 -17.91
N TRP A 686 -0.45 -20.72 -18.06
CA TRP A 686 -1.08 -20.01 -16.95
C TRP A 686 -2.17 -20.90 -16.35
N GLU A 687 -1.75 -21.90 -15.58
CA GLU A 687 -2.63 -22.89 -14.96
C GLU A 687 -2.22 -23.12 -13.50
N ALA A 688 -3.16 -22.91 -12.58
CA ALA A 688 -2.93 -23.10 -11.15
C ALA A 688 -2.85 -24.60 -10.78
N PRO A 689 -2.04 -24.97 -9.78
CA PRO A 689 -1.94 -26.35 -9.31
C PRO A 689 -3.31 -26.91 -8.90
N MET A 690 -3.70 -28.04 -9.49
CA MET A 690 -4.94 -28.77 -9.19
C MET A 690 -6.25 -28.09 -9.61
N GLU A 691 -6.23 -26.95 -10.28
CA GLU A 691 -7.42 -26.20 -10.71
C GLU A 691 -8.38 -27.03 -11.57
N TRP A 692 -7.85 -27.96 -12.38
CA TRP A 692 -8.66 -28.89 -13.18
C TRP A 692 -9.56 -29.81 -12.34
N LYS A 693 -9.27 -30.01 -11.05
CA LYS A 693 -10.09 -30.79 -10.11
C LYS A 693 -10.95 -29.93 -9.19
N THR A 694 -10.52 -28.72 -8.88
CA THR A 694 -11.10 -27.87 -7.82
C THR A 694 -11.99 -26.73 -8.35
N GLY A 695 -11.89 -26.37 -9.62
CA GLY A 695 -12.69 -25.28 -10.21
C GLY A 695 -14.20 -25.55 -10.29
N ASP A 696 -14.98 -24.52 -10.63
CA ASP A 696 -16.47 -24.56 -10.64
C ASP A 696 -17.06 -25.62 -11.59
N SER A 697 -16.32 -25.99 -12.64
CA SER A 697 -16.72 -27.04 -13.58
C SER A 697 -15.56 -28.00 -13.83
N PRO A 698 -15.26 -28.90 -12.86
CA PRO A 698 -14.08 -29.76 -12.88
C PRO A 698 -14.01 -30.66 -14.11
N ALA A 699 -12.78 -30.99 -14.49
CA ALA A 699 -12.49 -31.94 -15.55
C ALA A 699 -12.95 -33.36 -15.17
N LYS A 700 -13.64 -34.05 -16.09
CA LYS A 700 -14.08 -35.44 -15.93
C LYS A 700 -13.36 -36.33 -16.94
N GLY A 701 -12.58 -37.29 -16.45
CA GLY A 701 -11.88 -38.27 -17.29
C GLY A 701 -10.73 -37.70 -18.13
N ILE A 702 -10.30 -36.48 -17.85
CA ILE A 702 -9.14 -35.84 -18.47
C ILE A 702 -8.28 -35.17 -17.40
N GLU A 703 -6.98 -35.44 -17.44
CA GLU A 703 -5.98 -34.86 -16.53
C GLU A 703 -4.88 -34.19 -17.37
N PRO A 704 -4.16 -33.18 -16.83
CA PRO A 704 -3.05 -32.54 -17.51
C PRO A 704 -1.95 -33.54 -17.89
N VAL A 705 -1.30 -33.29 -19.03
CA VAL A 705 -0.19 -34.13 -19.50
C VAL A 705 1.02 -34.01 -18.58
N LYS A 706 1.70 -35.13 -18.34
CA LYS A 706 2.93 -35.15 -17.53
C LYS A 706 4.00 -34.22 -18.10
N GLY A 707 4.73 -33.56 -17.21
CA GLY A 707 5.81 -32.64 -17.57
C GLY A 707 5.36 -31.25 -18.01
N LEU A 708 4.06 -30.93 -17.93
CA LEU A 708 3.58 -29.54 -17.95
C LEU A 708 4.15 -28.77 -16.74
N ILE A 709 4.53 -27.51 -16.98
CA ILE A 709 4.96 -26.58 -15.93
C ILE A 709 3.77 -25.68 -15.62
N LEU A 710 3.34 -25.75 -14.37
CA LEU A 710 2.23 -24.98 -13.82
C LEU A 710 2.76 -23.74 -13.11
N THR A 711 1.92 -22.72 -12.96
CA THR A 711 2.20 -21.49 -12.21
C THR A 711 1.23 -21.39 -11.06
N GLU A 712 1.71 -21.11 -9.83
CA GLU A 712 0.83 -20.92 -8.67
C GLU A 712 -0.24 -19.84 -8.92
N SER A 713 -1.35 -19.91 -8.19
CA SER A 713 -2.44 -18.93 -8.21
C SER A 713 -2.03 -17.56 -7.67
N TYR A 714 -2.77 -16.52 -8.11
CA TYR A 714 -2.56 -15.10 -7.74
C TYR A 714 -2.53 -14.83 -6.23
N ASP A 715 -3.40 -15.51 -5.46
CA ASP A 715 -3.58 -15.32 -4.01
C ASP A 715 -3.07 -16.51 -3.17
N TYR A 716 -2.30 -17.43 -3.78
CA TYR A 716 -1.79 -18.68 -3.19
C TYR A 716 -2.87 -19.49 -2.44
N GLU A 717 -3.48 -20.47 -3.12
CA GLU A 717 -4.70 -21.16 -2.67
C GLU A 717 -4.66 -21.74 -1.24
N THR A 718 -3.47 -22.11 -0.75
CA THR A 718 -3.30 -22.69 0.60
C THR A 718 -1.97 -22.27 1.23
N SER A 719 -1.99 -21.84 2.49
CA SER A 719 -0.79 -21.39 3.22
C SER A 719 0.24 -22.51 3.51
N ASP A 720 -0.16 -23.77 3.38
CA ASP A 720 0.71 -24.95 3.52
C ASP A 720 1.25 -25.48 2.17
N LEU A 721 0.92 -24.80 1.07
CA LEU A 721 1.28 -25.15 -0.31
C LEU A 721 0.79 -26.57 -0.69
N LYS A 722 -0.38 -26.98 -0.21
CA LYS A 722 -0.94 -28.32 -0.43
C LYS A 722 -1.02 -28.68 -1.91
N TYR A 723 -1.61 -27.82 -2.74
CA TYR A 723 -1.83 -28.13 -4.16
C TYR A 723 -0.54 -28.14 -4.98
N VAL A 724 0.45 -27.31 -4.63
CA VAL A 724 1.80 -27.38 -5.19
C VAL A 724 2.39 -28.78 -4.96
N ARG A 725 2.33 -29.27 -3.72
CA ARG A 725 2.87 -30.59 -3.36
C ARG A 725 2.13 -31.71 -4.07
N GLU A 726 0.81 -31.60 -4.18
CA GLU A 726 -0.02 -32.57 -4.91
C GLU A 726 0.34 -32.61 -6.40
N ALA A 727 0.36 -31.46 -7.08
CA ALA A 727 0.74 -31.37 -8.49
C ALA A 727 2.16 -31.92 -8.74
N LYS A 728 3.11 -31.63 -7.85
CA LYS A 728 4.46 -32.22 -7.92
C LYS A 728 4.46 -33.73 -7.76
N SER A 729 3.63 -34.28 -6.86
CA SER A 729 3.51 -35.74 -6.69
C SER A 729 2.96 -36.45 -7.95
N LEU A 730 2.20 -35.73 -8.78
CA LEU A 730 1.70 -36.19 -10.08
C LEU A 730 2.73 -36.05 -11.22
N GLY A 731 3.89 -35.43 -10.95
CA GLY A 731 4.99 -35.27 -11.90
C GLY A 731 4.99 -33.94 -12.65
N HIS A 732 4.26 -32.94 -12.18
CA HIS A 732 4.33 -31.58 -12.71
C HIS A 732 5.45 -30.78 -12.04
N LYS A 733 6.01 -29.84 -12.77
CA LYS A 733 6.82 -28.78 -12.18
C LYS A 733 5.92 -27.61 -11.84
N VAL A 734 6.24 -26.89 -10.78
CA VAL A 734 5.45 -25.74 -10.35
C VAL A 734 6.35 -24.55 -10.12
N TYR A 735 6.02 -23.42 -10.74
CA TYR A 735 6.69 -22.15 -10.53
C TYR A 735 5.86 -21.30 -9.58
N ALA A 736 6.54 -20.64 -8.64
CA ALA A 736 5.91 -19.64 -7.80
C ALA A 736 5.50 -18.45 -8.68
N TYR A 737 4.24 -18.05 -8.61
CA TYR A 737 3.73 -16.87 -9.29
C TYR A 737 3.85 -15.68 -8.33
N ASP A 738 4.69 -14.71 -8.65
CA ASP A 738 4.83 -13.49 -7.85
C ASP A 738 3.49 -12.73 -7.82
N PRO A 739 2.90 -12.43 -6.64
CA PRO A 739 1.60 -11.79 -6.54
C PRO A 739 1.45 -10.57 -7.45
N ASN A 740 0.44 -10.63 -8.32
CA ASN A 740 0.16 -9.57 -9.28
C ASN A 740 -0.30 -8.30 -8.55
N PRO A 741 0.29 -7.12 -8.82
CA PRO A 741 -0.22 -5.84 -8.31
C PRO A 741 -1.59 -5.43 -8.88
N GLY A 742 -2.15 -6.20 -9.81
CA GLY A 742 -3.39 -5.90 -10.50
C GLY A 742 -3.19 -4.92 -11.67
N VAL A 743 -4.27 -4.25 -12.08
CA VAL A 743 -4.22 -3.19 -13.10
C VAL A 743 -3.64 -1.94 -12.47
N VAL A 744 -2.55 -1.45 -13.04
CA VAL A 744 -1.69 -0.44 -12.44
C VAL A 744 -1.67 0.81 -13.33
N PRO A 745 -2.49 1.84 -13.04
CA PRO A 745 -2.50 3.04 -13.86
C PRO A 745 -1.15 3.73 -13.70
N MET A 746 -0.32 3.72 -14.74
CA MET A 746 0.91 4.51 -14.86
C MET A 746 2.04 4.26 -13.82
N MET A 747 1.81 3.50 -12.74
CA MET A 747 2.85 3.08 -11.78
C MET A 747 2.38 1.86 -10.95
N VAL A 748 3.31 0.96 -10.65
CA VAL A 748 3.08 -0.15 -9.71
C VAL A 748 2.82 0.37 -8.27
N PRO A 749 1.75 -0.08 -7.59
CA PRO A 749 1.34 0.40 -6.26
C PRO A 749 2.19 -0.22 -5.14
N TYR A 750 3.45 0.19 -5.07
CA TYR A 750 4.45 -0.43 -4.19
C TYR A 750 4.15 -0.27 -2.69
N ASP A 751 3.76 0.92 -2.24
CA ASP A 751 3.59 1.22 -0.82
C ASP A 751 2.18 0.87 -0.33
N PHE A 752 1.16 1.10 -1.16
CA PHE A 752 -0.21 0.74 -0.85
C PHE A 752 -1.03 0.55 -2.13
N GLU A 753 -2.01 -0.33 -2.04
CA GLU A 753 -3.06 -0.46 -3.04
C GLU A 753 -4.34 0.20 -2.54
N LYS A 754 -5.26 0.55 -3.45
CA LYS A 754 -6.58 1.06 -3.07
C LYS A 754 -7.70 0.13 -3.55
N SER A 755 -8.66 -0.15 -2.67
CA SER A 755 -9.88 -0.87 -3.03
C SER A 755 -10.79 -0.02 -3.93
N GLU A 756 -11.79 -0.66 -4.55
CA GLU A 756 -12.87 0.04 -5.25
C GLU A 756 -13.59 1.07 -4.36
N SER A 757 -13.65 0.83 -3.05
CA SER A 757 -14.27 1.72 -2.06
C SER A 757 -13.37 2.85 -1.58
N GLY A 758 -12.10 2.94 -2.03
CA GLY A 758 -11.19 4.02 -1.61
C GLY A 758 -10.15 3.63 -0.56
N GLU A 759 -10.31 2.46 0.07
CA GLU A 759 -9.56 2.05 1.27
C GLU A 759 -8.18 1.52 0.92
N ASN A 760 -7.17 1.91 1.72
CA ASN A 760 -5.81 1.44 1.51
C ASN A 760 -5.66 -0.02 1.95
N ARG A 761 -4.97 -0.80 1.12
CA ARG A 761 -4.55 -2.19 1.36
C ARG A 761 -3.03 -2.29 1.29
N THR A 762 -2.49 -3.42 1.75
CA THR A 762 -1.06 -3.74 1.63
C THR A 762 -0.57 -3.54 0.20
N GLY A 763 0.53 -2.82 0.03
CA GLY A 763 1.14 -2.55 -1.27
C GLY A 763 1.76 -3.80 -1.90
N SER A 764 1.96 -3.76 -3.22
CA SER A 764 2.42 -4.91 -3.99
C SER A 764 3.84 -5.36 -3.65
N LEU A 765 4.71 -4.42 -3.22
CA LEU A 765 6.08 -4.76 -2.83
C LEU A 765 6.08 -5.71 -1.64
N GLU A 766 5.26 -5.43 -0.63
CA GLU A 766 5.19 -6.23 0.57
C GLU A 766 4.59 -7.62 0.31
N LYS A 767 3.54 -7.70 -0.51
CA LYS A 767 2.96 -8.99 -0.92
C LYS A 767 3.97 -9.86 -1.64
N SER A 768 4.64 -9.30 -2.66
CA SER A 768 5.69 -9.98 -3.43
C SER A 768 6.84 -10.42 -2.53
N PHE A 769 7.32 -9.53 -1.66
CA PHE A 769 8.39 -9.83 -0.70
C PHE A 769 8.02 -11.01 0.21
N ARG A 770 6.84 -10.98 0.84
CA ARG A 770 6.37 -12.02 1.77
C ARG A 770 6.24 -13.36 1.06
N PHE A 771 5.56 -13.38 -0.09
CA PHE A 771 5.30 -14.62 -0.82
C PHE A 771 6.60 -15.25 -1.35
N LEU A 772 7.46 -14.49 -2.02
CA LEU A 772 8.68 -15.05 -2.60
C LEU A 772 9.70 -15.46 -1.54
N SER A 773 9.74 -14.77 -0.39
CA SER A 773 10.52 -15.20 0.77
C SER A 773 10.04 -16.57 1.29
N HIS A 774 8.72 -16.74 1.42
CA HIS A 774 8.12 -18.00 1.81
C HIS A 774 8.38 -19.11 0.77
N ALA A 775 8.17 -18.80 -0.51
CA ALA A 775 8.39 -19.72 -1.62
C ALA A 775 9.82 -20.24 -1.67
N ALA A 776 10.81 -19.33 -1.55
CA ALA A 776 12.23 -19.67 -1.52
C ALA A 776 12.59 -20.57 -0.32
N GLN A 777 12.10 -20.23 0.88
CA GLN A 777 12.38 -21.00 2.08
C GLN A 777 11.66 -22.36 2.13
N SER A 778 10.54 -22.51 1.40
CA SER A 778 9.78 -23.76 1.35
C SER A 778 10.55 -24.90 0.68
N GLY A 779 11.45 -24.57 -0.28
CA GLY A 779 12.16 -25.54 -1.12
C GLY A 779 11.28 -26.34 -2.07
N VAL A 780 10.01 -25.96 -2.25
CA VAL A 780 9.02 -26.75 -3.03
C VAL A 780 9.01 -26.36 -4.50
N PHE A 781 9.17 -25.08 -4.81
CA PHE A 781 9.02 -24.57 -6.18
C PHE A 781 10.24 -24.89 -7.05
N ASP A 782 9.99 -25.24 -8.32
CA ASP A 782 11.04 -25.52 -9.32
C ASP A 782 11.59 -24.24 -9.96
N GLY A 783 10.85 -23.15 -9.83
CA GLY A 783 11.13 -21.83 -10.40
C GLY A 783 10.22 -20.76 -9.80
N MET A 784 10.43 -19.52 -10.21
CA MET A 784 9.48 -18.42 -9.99
C MET A 784 9.29 -17.62 -11.28
N ILE A 785 8.15 -16.96 -11.39
CA ILE A 785 7.84 -15.99 -12.43
C ILE A 785 7.28 -14.71 -11.81
N CYS A 786 7.92 -13.57 -12.12
CA CYS A 786 7.47 -12.24 -11.75
C CYS A 786 6.82 -11.58 -12.97
N THR A 787 5.53 -11.26 -12.87
CA THR A 787 4.76 -10.74 -14.01
C THR A 787 4.76 -9.21 -14.09
N SER A 788 4.95 -8.66 -15.29
CA SER A 788 4.70 -7.24 -15.61
C SER A 788 3.65 -7.13 -16.72
N TRP A 789 2.39 -7.00 -16.34
CA TRP A 789 1.28 -6.87 -17.29
C TRP A 789 1.22 -5.46 -17.87
N ASP A 790 0.92 -5.35 -19.17
CA ASP A 790 0.91 -4.09 -19.90
C ASP A 790 -0.52 -3.54 -20.14
N ASP A 791 -1.54 -3.95 -19.38
CA ASP A 791 -2.95 -3.55 -19.64
C ASP A 791 -3.21 -2.04 -19.69
N ASP A 792 -2.40 -1.28 -18.96
CA ASP A 792 -2.43 0.19 -18.87
C ASP A 792 -1.23 0.85 -19.56
N ASP A 793 -0.53 0.12 -20.44
CA ASP A 793 0.61 0.60 -21.24
C ASP A 793 1.87 0.95 -20.42
N LEU A 794 2.00 0.30 -19.26
CA LEU A 794 2.99 0.66 -18.25
C LEU A 794 4.41 0.38 -18.74
N HIS A 795 5.27 1.39 -18.62
CA HIS A 795 6.67 1.22 -18.97
C HIS A 795 7.40 0.28 -18.00
N ASN A 796 8.23 -0.63 -18.51
CA ASN A 796 9.04 -1.58 -17.73
C ASN A 796 9.88 -0.95 -16.60
N GLN A 797 10.31 0.29 -16.75
CA GLN A 797 11.03 1.06 -15.73
C GLN A 797 10.22 1.15 -14.43
N MET A 798 8.88 1.23 -14.54
CA MET A 798 7.98 1.25 -13.38
C MET A 798 7.91 -0.10 -12.66
N TRP A 799 8.38 -1.19 -13.27
CA TRP A 799 8.39 -2.55 -12.72
C TRP A 799 9.75 -2.96 -12.10
N MET A 800 10.81 -2.17 -12.28
CA MET A 800 12.17 -2.58 -11.92
C MET A 800 12.33 -2.95 -10.44
N MET A 801 11.69 -2.24 -9.51
CA MET A 801 11.76 -2.62 -8.09
C MET A 801 11.09 -3.97 -7.81
N HIS A 802 10.01 -4.28 -8.54
CA HIS A 802 9.34 -5.58 -8.47
C HIS A 802 10.25 -6.70 -9.00
N PHE A 803 10.86 -6.52 -10.18
CA PHE A 803 11.79 -7.49 -10.76
C PHE A 803 13.01 -7.75 -9.87
N VAL A 804 13.58 -6.68 -9.32
CA VAL A 804 14.75 -6.76 -8.44
C VAL A 804 14.38 -7.39 -7.09
N ASN A 805 13.20 -7.10 -6.54
CA ASN A 805 12.68 -7.80 -5.36
C ASN A 805 12.54 -9.29 -5.63
N ALA A 806 11.93 -9.65 -6.76
CA ALA A 806 11.71 -11.03 -7.12
C ALA A 806 13.03 -11.79 -7.27
N ALA A 807 14.00 -11.20 -7.99
CA ALA A 807 15.35 -11.74 -8.10
C ALA A 807 16.03 -11.87 -6.73
N ALA A 808 15.88 -10.88 -5.85
CA ALA A 808 16.47 -10.87 -4.52
C ALA A 808 15.91 -11.97 -3.61
N ARG A 809 14.58 -12.12 -3.54
CA ARG A 809 13.89 -13.09 -2.68
C ARG A 809 14.04 -14.52 -3.15
N SER A 810 14.03 -14.73 -4.47
CA SER A 810 14.27 -16.04 -5.07
C SER A 810 15.73 -16.50 -4.96
N TRP A 811 16.67 -15.55 -4.80
CA TRP A 811 18.07 -15.86 -4.53
C TRP A 811 18.33 -16.15 -3.05
N ASN A 812 17.82 -15.30 -2.15
CA ASN A 812 17.90 -15.48 -0.70
C ASN A 812 16.57 -15.10 -0.06
N GLY A 813 15.82 -16.12 0.38
CA GLY A 813 14.51 -15.92 1.00
C GLY A 813 14.54 -15.47 2.46
N LYS A 814 15.72 -15.40 3.09
CA LYS A 814 15.88 -15.15 4.54
C LYS A 814 16.30 -13.74 4.88
N GLU A 815 17.20 -13.15 4.10
CA GLU A 815 17.79 -11.83 4.35
C GLU A 815 17.82 -10.96 3.09
N PRO A 816 17.74 -9.62 3.20
CA PRO A 816 17.47 -8.83 4.40
C PRO A 816 15.95 -8.69 4.67
N SER A 817 15.56 -7.87 5.65
CA SER A 817 14.16 -7.47 5.86
C SER A 817 13.63 -6.59 4.71
N LEU A 818 12.31 -6.40 4.64
CA LEU A 818 11.68 -5.56 3.61
C LEU A 818 12.17 -4.10 3.67
N GLY A 819 12.24 -3.53 4.88
CA GLY A 819 12.70 -2.14 5.06
C GLY A 819 14.14 -1.94 4.59
N GLU A 820 15.03 -2.89 4.90
CA GLU A 820 16.41 -2.86 4.44
C GLU A 820 16.52 -3.12 2.92
N PHE A 821 15.73 -4.06 2.36
CA PHE A 821 15.68 -4.27 0.91
C PHE A 821 15.32 -2.97 0.18
N ARG A 822 14.30 -2.24 0.66
CA ARG A 822 13.86 -0.99 0.02
C ARG A 822 14.94 0.10 0.07
N GLU A 823 15.62 0.27 1.21
CA GLU A 823 16.77 1.20 1.33
C GLU A 823 17.91 0.79 0.39
N THR A 824 18.24 -0.50 0.37
CA THR A 824 19.30 -1.08 -0.46
C THR A 824 18.99 -0.90 -1.95
N TYR A 825 17.74 -1.12 -2.36
CA TYR A 825 17.29 -0.94 -3.74
C TYR A 825 17.49 0.50 -4.19
N PHE A 826 17.04 1.49 -3.41
CA PHE A 826 17.20 2.90 -3.80
C PHE A 826 18.67 3.30 -3.93
N ASN A 827 19.54 2.84 -3.03
CA ASN A 827 20.98 3.14 -3.12
C ASN A 827 21.69 2.39 -4.24
N ASN A 828 21.34 1.12 -4.47
CA ASN A 828 21.98 0.26 -5.47
C ASN A 828 21.54 0.62 -6.90
N TYR A 829 20.24 0.87 -7.09
CA TYR A 829 19.65 1.13 -8.39
C TYR A 829 19.76 2.61 -8.77
N TYR A 830 19.29 3.56 -7.95
CA TYR A 830 19.38 5.00 -8.28
C TYR A 830 20.71 5.65 -7.88
N GLY A 831 21.58 4.90 -7.20
CA GLY A 831 22.86 5.40 -6.71
C GLY A 831 22.74 6.25 -5.44
N ARG A 832 23.83 6.37 -4.68
CA ARG A 832 23.85 7.09 -3.38
C ARG A 832 23.68 8.60 -3.44
N ARG A 833 23.71 9.18 -4.64
CA ARG A 833 23.40 10.60 -4.87
C ARG A 833 21.90 10.84 -4.96
N ALA A 834 21.11 9.78 -5.13
CA ALA A 834 19.68 9.87 -5.16
C ALA A 834 19.14 10.17 -3.75
N SER A 835 18.11 11.01 -3.67
CA SER A 835 17.49 11.39 -2.39
C SER A 835 15.99 11.58 -2.53
N GLY A 836 15.24 11.37 -1.45
CA GLY A 836 13.78 11.49 -1.45
C GLY A 836 13.04 10.43 -2.27
N ILE A 837 13.70 9.36 -2.73
CA ILE A 837 13.10 8.36 -3.64
C ILE A 837 11.90 7.64 -3.01
N ALA A 838 11.98 7.30 -1.72
CA ALA A 838 10.85 6.69 -1.00
C ALA A 838 9.62 7.63 -0.97
N GLU A 839 9.86 8.93 -0.74
CA GLU A 839 8.78 9.93 -0.75
C GLU A 839 8.22 10.10 -2.17
N LEU A 840 9.09 10.16 -3.19
CA LEU A 840 8.69 10.25 -4.59
C LEU A 840 7.79 9.08 -5.00
N PHE A 841 8.19 7.84 -4.70
CA PHE A 841 7.39 6.66 -5.03
C PHE A 841 6.01 6.72 -4.39
N ARG A 842 5.91 7.09 -3.12
CA ARG A 842 4.63 7.27 -2.42
C ARG A 842 3.77 8.36 -3.06
N LEU A 843 4.36 9.51 -3.39
CA LEU A 843 3.65 10.65 -4.00
C LEU A 843 3.10 10.28 -5.39
N ILE A 844 3.89 9.62 -6.23
CA ILE A 844 3.41 9.17 -7.54
C ILE A 844 2.33 8.09 -7.38
N ASN A 845 2.50 7.14 -6.45
CA ASN A 845 1.47 6.14 -6.14
C ASN A 845 0.13 6.78 -5.74
N GLU A 846 0.14 7.85 -4.96
CA GLU A 846 -1.08 8.64 -4.66
C GLU A 846 -1.62 9.37 -5.89
N GLY A 847 -0.74 9.98 -6.67
CA GLY A 847 -1.09 10.73 -7.88
C GLY A 847 -1.76 9.89 -8.96
N VAL A 848 -1.26 8.67 -9.20
CA VAL A 848 -1.84 7.78 -10.21
C VAL A 848 -3.24 7.29 -9.84
N TYR A 849 -3.48 7.00 -8.55
CA TYR A 849 -4.84 6.68 -8.09
C TYR A 849 -5.79 7.86 -8.23
N TYR A 850 -5.32 9.07 -7.92
CA TYR A 850 -6.10 10.28 -8.15
C TYR A 850 -6.45 10.44 -9.65
N TYR A 851 -5.48 10.27 -10.54
CA TYR A 851 -5.69 10.34 -11.98
C TYR A 851 -6.72 9.28 -12.45
N ALA A 852 -6.55 8.02 -12.05
CA ALA A 852 -7.46 6.93 -12.41
C ALA A 852 -8.91 7.19 -11.95
N TRP A 853 -9.11 7.88 -10.82
CA TRP A 853 -10.43 8.16 -10.26
C TRP A 853 -11.00 9.53 -10.60
N THR A 854 -10.41 10.22 -11.58
CA THR A 854 -10.98 11.45 -12.15
C THR A 854 -11.54 11.17 -13.54
N MET A 855 -12.52 11.98 -13.95
CA MET A 855 -13.18 11.87 -15.27
C MET A 855 -13.82 10.50 -15.56
N GLU A 856 -14.03 9.69 -14.50
CA GLU A 856 -14.56 8.32 -14.58
C GLU A 856 -13.71 7.39 -15.46
N ARG A 857 -12.39 7.57 -15.41
CA ARG A 857 -11.42 6.75 -16.15
C ARG A 857 -11.41 5.29 -15.70
N ASN A 858 -11.53 5.04 -14.40
CA ASN A 858 -11.46 3.72 -13.78
C ASN A 858 -12.73 2.89 -14.03
N VAL A 859 -12.83 2.35 -15.25
CA VAL A 859 -13.89 1.44 -15.69
C VAL A 859 -13.21 0.18 -16.24
N TRP A 860 -13.44 -0.96 -15.58
CA TRP A 860 -12.91 -2.26 -15.96
C TRP A 860 -13.94 -3.07 -16.76
N HIS A 861 -13.59 -3.51 -17.98
CA HIS A 861 -14.35 -4.38 -18.90
C HIS A 861 -15.77 -3.92 -19.33
N TYR A 862 -16.59 -3.39 -18.42
CA TYR A 862 -17.99 -3.04 -18.60
C TYR A 862 -18.31 -1.71 -17.90
N GLY A 863 -18.68 -0.69 -18.68
CA GLY A 863 -19.13 0.61 -18.17
C GLY A 863 -19.00 1.72 -19.22
N GLU A 864 -19.67 2.84 -18.95
CA GLU A 864 -19.57 4.06 -19.76
C GLU A 864 -18.53 4.98 -19.14
N ILE A 865 -17.59 5.45 -19.95
CA ILE A 865 -16.57 6.44 -19.57
C ILE A 865 -17.09 7.86 -19.81
N GLY A 866 -16.48 8.86 -19.17
CA GLY A 866 -16.67 10.26 -19.54
C GLY A 866 -17.98 10.91 -19.12
N LYS A 867 -18.60 10.56 -17.97
CA LYS A 867 -19.80 11.26 -17.47
C LYS A 867 -19.49 12.53 -16.66
N THR A 868 -18.27 13.07 -16.80
CA THR A 868 -17.94 14.39 -16.26
C THR A 868 -18.48 15.46 -17.21
N HIS A 869 -19.18 16.46 -16.68
CA HIS A 869 -19.82 17.51 -17.46
C HIS A 869 -19.12 18.85 -17.24
N LEU A 870 -18.86 19.59 -18.32
CA LEU A 870 -18.30 20.94 -18.25
C LEU A 870 -19.29 21.92 -17.58
N PRO A 871 -18.81 23.08 -17.07
CA PRO A 871 -19.70 24.17 -16.66
C PRO A 871 -20.69 24.56 -17.76
N ASP A 872 -21.90 24.97 -17.40
CA ASP A 872 -22.91 25.38 -18.39
C ASP A 872 -22.50 26.66 -19.14
N LEU A 873 -22.85 26.73 -20.42
CA LEU A 873 -22.76 27.98 -21.18
C LEU A 873 -23.86 28.96 -20.74
N PRO A 874 -23.59 30.28 -20.76
CA PRO A 874 -24.63 31.27 -20.57
C PRO A 874 -25.74 31.17 -21.62
N ARG A 875 -26.96 31.57 -21.25
CA ARG A 875 -28.17 31.49 -22.10
C ARG A 875 -28.82 32.87 -22.28
N GLY A 876 -29.49 33.04 -23.42
CA GLY A 876 -30.24 34.26 -23.75
C GLY A 876 -29.36 35.50 -23.94
N ASP A 877 -29.99 36.60 -24.29
CA ASP A 877 -29.40 37.95 -24.34
C ASP A 877 -29.06 38.47 -22.94
N ALA A 878 -29.83 38.06 -21.93
CA ALA A 878 -29.66 38.44 -20.54
C ALA A 878 -28.64 37.60 -19.75
N LEU A 879 -27.67 36.95 -20.39
CA LEU A 879 -26.55 36.19 -19.78
C LEU A 879 -27.00 35.35 -18.56
N GLU A 880 -28.01 34.51 -18.75
CA GLU A 880 -28.54 33.65 -17.68
C GLU A 880 -27.63 32.44 -17.46
N TYR A 881 -27.39 32.09 -16.20
CA TYR A 881 -26.44 31.05 -15.83
C TYR A 881 -26.80 30.36 -14.51
N ASP A 882 -26.74 29.02 -14.49
CA ASP A 882 -26.96 28.19 -13.30
C ASP A 882 -25.62 27.56 -12.86
N PRO A 883 -25.17 27.77 -11.60
CA PRO A 883 -23.93 27.16 -11.10
C PRO A 883 -24.02 25.63 -11.05
N PHE A 884 -23.00 24.94 -11.58
CA PHE A 884 -22.99 23.48 -11.67
C PHE A 884 -21.67 22.87 -11.16
N TRP A 885 -20.53 23.22 -11.73
CA TRP A 885 -19.22 22.60 -11.49
C TRP A 885 -18.78 22.71 -10.03
N ASN A 886 -18.79 23.91 -9.45
CA ASN A 886 -18.39 24.16 -8.05
C ASN A 886 -19.40 23.64 -7.02
N THR A 887 -20.53 23.12 -7.49
CA THR A 887 -21.52 22.41 -6.67
C THR A 887 -21.34 20.90 -6.82
N ARG A 888 -21.38 20.39 -8.05
CA ARG A 888 -21.36 18.97 -8.36
C ARG A 888 -20.01 18.30 -8.08
N TYR A 889 -18.91 19.03 -8.32
CA TYR A 889 -17.54 18.52 -8.25
C TYR A 889 -16.71 19.20 -7.16
N ARG A 890 -17.34 19.89 -6.20
CA ARG A 890 -16.64 20.61 -5.10
C ARG A 890 -15.57 19.77 -4.41
N GLN A 891 -15.93 18.56 -4.00
CA GLN A 891 -15.00 17.64 -3.33
C GLN A 891 -13.80 17.30 -4.22
N LYS A 892 -14.01 17.18 -5.54
CA LYS A 892 -12.91 16.91 -6.47
C LYS A 892 -12.02 18.13 -6.68
N VAL A 893 -12.58 19.34 -6.72
CA VAL A 893 -11.82 20.59 -6.74
C VAL A 893 -10.92 20.69 -5.49
N GLU A 894 -11.46 20.45 -4.30
CA GLU A 894 -10.68 20.44 -3.04
C GLU A 894 -9.58 19.37 -3.06
N GLN A 895 -9.88 18.16 -3.53
CA GLN A 895 -8.88 17.10 -3.72
C GLN A 895 -7.81 17.47 -4.75
N SER A 896 -8.16 18.21 -5.81
CA SER A 896 -7.20 18.70 -6.80
C SER A 896 -6.20 19.69 -6.19
N GLU A 897 -6.61 20.53 -5.24
CA GLU A 897 -5.72 21.48 -4.56
C GLU A 897 -4.65 20.75 -3.72
N ASP A 898 -5.06 19.76 -2.91
CA ASP A 898 -4.12 18.92 -2.14
C ASP A 898 -3.17 18.14 -3.07
N MET A 899 -3.73 17.48 -4.08
CA MET A 899 -2.94 16.67 -5.01
C MET A 899 -1.97 17.51 -5.85
N LEU A 900 -2.34 18.74 -6.20
CA LEU A 900 -1.44 19.66 -6.89
C LEU A 900 -0.16 19.91 -6.07
N GLY A 901 -0.30 20.21 -4.77
CA GLY A 901 0.85 20.41 -3.89
C GLY A 901 1.76 19.17 -3.78
N LYS A 902 1.15 17.96 -3.78
CA LYS A 902 1.87 16.69 -3.80
C LYS A 902 2.64 16.47 -5.10
N MET A 903 2.04 16.75 -6.25
CA MET A 903 2.71 16.61 -7.55
C MET A 903 3.82 17.63 -7.74
N GLU A 904 3.66 18.86 -7.24
CA GLU A 904 4.75 19.84 -7.20
C GLU A 904 5.91 19.39 -6.32
N ARG A 905 5.64 18.72 -5.19
CA ARG A 905 6.69 18.11 -4.36
C ARG A 905 7.40 16.99 -5.10
N ALA A 906 6.66 16.10 -5.77
CA ALA A 906 7.23 15.02 -6.56
C ALA A 906 8.16 15.55 -7.68
N LEU A 907 7.70 16.55 -8.44
CA LEU A 907 8.48 17.18 -9.50
C LEU A 907 9.78 17.81 -8.98
N ARG A 908 9.76 18.47 -7.82
CA ARG A 908 10.98 19.00 -7.19
C ARG A 908 11.97 17.89 -6.84
N ILE A 909 11.51 16.79 -6.25
CA ILE A 909 12.39 15.64 -5.93
C ILE A 909 13.01 15.09 -7.22
N ILE A 910 12.22 14.94 -8.28
CA ILE A 910 12.71 14.47 -9.58
C ILE A 910 13.79 15.41 -10.14
N GLU A 911 13.53 16.71 -10.16
CA GLU A 911 14.47 17.71 -10.65
C GLU A 911 15.78 17.71 -9.85
N ASP A 912 15.71 17.61 -8.51
CA ASP A 912 16.89 17.53 -7.64
C ASP A 912 17.76 16.29 -7.96
N ASN A 913 17.13 15.15 -8.27
CA ASN A 913 17.85 13.91 -8.61
C ASN A 913 18.46 13.93 -10.01
N LEU A 914 17.77 14.50 -10.99
CA LEU A 914 18.32 14.73 -12.32
C LEU A 914 19.56 15.65 -12.25
N HIS A 915 19.52 16.69 -11.43
CA HIS A 915 20.64 17.61 -11.22
C HIS A 915 21.79 17.01 -10.39
N SER A 916 21.51 16.16 -9.41
CA SER A 916 22.55 15.49 -8.61
C SER A 916 23.35 14.46 -9.42
N GLY A 917 22.83 14.06 -10.58
CA GLY A 917 23.36 13.02 -11.43
C GLY A 917 23.09 11.63 -10.86
N ALA A 918 21.92 11.41 -10.26
CA ALA A 918 21.44 10.07 -9.90
C ALA A 918 21.52 9.10 -11.09
N GLU A 919 21.68 7.82 -10.81
CA GLU A 919 21.67 6.78 -11.84
C GLU A 919 20.24 6.55 -12.36
N HIS A 920 20.12 5.95 -13.55
CA HIS A 920 18.83 5.74 -14.24
C HIS A 920 18.02 7.03 -14.46
N PRO A 921 18.60 8.08 -15.09
CA PRO A 921 17.91 9.36 -15.34
C PRO A 921 16.61 9.21 -16.14
N TYR A 922 16.51 8.19 -16.99
CA TYR A 922 15.31 7.93 -17.78
C TYR A 922 14.09 7.55 -16.92
N ASP A 923 14.29 6.84 -15.81
CA ASP A 923 13.22 6.50 -14.87
C ASP A 923 12.61 7.77 -14.27
N PHE A 924 13.46 8.75 -13.95
CA PHE A 924 13.02 10.07 -13.48
C PHE A 924 12.23 10.83 -14.54
N GLU A 925 12.57 10.72 -15.83
CA GLU A 925 11.79 11.32 -16.92
C GLU A 925 10.40 10.66 -17.08
N ILE A 926 10.32 9.33 -16.92
CA ILE A 926 9.03 8.61 -16.93
C ILE A 926 8.17 9.01 -15.71
N LEU A 927 8.76 9.10 -14.52
CA LEU A 927 8.08 9.58 -13.32
C LEU A 927 7.67 11.06 -13.44
N ARG A 928 8.48 11.90 -14.09
CA ARG A 928 8.18 13.32 -14.36
C ARG A 928 6.96 13.47 -15.25
N THR A 929 6.93 12.78 -16.39
CA THR A 929 5.81 12.86 -17.33
C THR A 929 4.52 12.32 -16.71
N THR A 930 4.62 11.29 -15.86
CA THR A 930 3.51 10.80 -15.04
C THR A 930 3.01 11.87 -14.06
N ALA A 931 3.91 12.49 -13.28
CA ALA A 931 3.56 13.57 -12.35
C ALA A 931 2.95 14.78 -13.05
N GLU A 932 3.46 15.16 -14.23
CA GLU A 932 2.92 16.26 -15.04
C GLU A 932 1.52 15.95 -15.59
N LEU A 933 1.23 14.70 -15.97
CA LEU A 933 -0.12 14.30 -16.39
C LEU A 933 -1.13 14.39 -15.22
N VAL A 934 -0.73 13.95 -14.03
CA VAL A 934 -1.56 14.07 -12.82
C VAL A 934 -1.75 15.56 -12.47
N ARG A 935 -0.67 16.34 -12.47
CA ARG A 935 -0.69 17.79 -12.23
C ARG A 935 -1.59 18.52 -13.22
N HIS A 936 -1.50 18.18 -14.50
CA HIS A 936 -2.38 18.71 -15.54
C HIS A 936 -3.85 18.45 -15.18
N THR A 937 -4.16 17.21 -14.77
CA THR A 937 -5.52 16.82 -14.36
C THR A 937 -6.01 17.64 -13.18
N CYS A 938 -5.18 17.86 -12.14
CA CYS A 938 -5.51 18.75 -11.03
C CYS A 938 -5.83 20.17 -11.53
N LEU A 939 -4.92 20.75 -12.31
CA LEU A 939 -5.09 22.10 -12.86
C LEU A 939 -6.34 22.22 -13.74
N THR A 940 -6.72 21.18 -14.47
CA THR A 940 -7.95 21.18 -15.27
C THR A 940 -9.20 21.30 -14.39
N TYR A 941 -9.28 20.58 -13.27
CA TYR A 941 -10.40 20.74 -12.32
C TYR A 941 -10.46 22.14 -11.70
N LEU A 942 -9.29 22.69 -11.31
CA LEU A 942 -9.19 24.04 -10.75
C LEU A 942 -9.50 25.12 -11.79
N ASN A 943 -9.08 24.93 -13.04
CA ASN A 943 -9.36 25.87 -14.12
C ASN A 943 -10.83 25.83 -14.52
N LEU A 944 -11.49 24.67 -14.54
CA LEU A 944 -12.94 24.61 -14.78
C LEU A 944 -13.73 25.25 -13.63
N SER A 945 -13.23 25.16 -12.40
CA SER A 945 -13.78 25.92 -11.26
C SER A 945 -13.67 27.43 -11.48
N ALA A 946 -12.49 27.92 -11.87
CA ALA A 946 -12.25 29.32 -12.16
C ALA A 946 -13.06 29.82 -13.38
N LEU A 947 -13.24 28.98 -14.39
CA LEU A 947 -14.05 29.25 -15.57
C LEU A 947 -15.51 29.49 -15.18
N GLU A 948 -16.09 28.63 -14.34
CA GLU A 948 -17.44 28.82 -13.82
C GLU A 948 -17.55 30.13 -13.00
N TYR A 949 -16.57 30.45 -12.16
CA TYR A 949 -16.58 31.71 -11.42
C TYR A 949 -16.55 32.93 -12.35
N ALA A 950 -15.77 32.90 -13.42
CA ALA A 950 -15.74 33.96 -14.42
C ALA A 950 -17.11 34.12 -15.11
N ILE A 951 -17.79 33.03 -15.47
CA ILE A 951 -19.14 33.07 -16.05
C ILE A 951 -20.16 33.62 -15.04
N ARG A 952 -20.10 33.17 -13.79
CA ARG A 952 -20.97 33.67 -12.71
C ARG A 952 -20.78 35.16 -12.47
N ASP A 953 -19.54 35.64 -12.53
CA ASP A 953 -19.24 37.06 -12.33
C ASP A 953 -19.68 37.89 -13.54
N ALA A 954 -19.59 37.35 -14.77
CA ALA A 954 -20.23 37.96 -15.94
C ALA A 954 -21.75 38.07 -15.75
N HIS A 955 -22.40 37.01 -15.27
CA HIS A 955 -23.84 37.01 -14.96
C HIS A 955 -24.19 38.06 -13.91
N ARG A 956 -23.41 38.21 -12.84
CA ARG A 956 -23.68 39.20 -11.79
C ARG A 956 -23.58 40.64 -12.29
N ASN A 957 -22.70 40.90 -13.27
CA ASN A 957 -22.46 42.25 -13.79
C ASN A 957 -23.30 42.59 -15.01
N ARG A 958 -24.09 41.66 -15.55
CA ARG A 958 -24.82 41.84 -16.81
C ARG A 958 -25.74 43.06 -16.91
N PHE A 959 -26.29 43.50 -15.78
CA PHE A 959 -27.14 44.70 -15.68
C PHE A 959 -26.44 45.89 -15.01
N VAL A 960 -25.17 45.71 -14.60
CA VAL A 960 -24.37 46.72 -13.90
C VAL A 960 -23.37 47.34 -14.87
N ASP A 961 -22.57 46.51 -15.55
CA ASP A 961 -21.57 46.91 -16.52
C ASP A 961 -21.36 45.81 -17.58
N CYS A 962 -21.82 46.10 -18.81
CA CYS A 962 -21.68 45.19 -19.95
C CYS A 962 -20.22 44.95 -20.36
N ASN A 963 -19.33 45.93 -20.18
CA ASN A 963 -17.91 45.79 -20.50
C ASN A 963 -17.23 44.82 -19.52
N VAL A 964 -17.54 44.93 -18.22
CA VAL A 964 -17.06 43.98 -17.20
C VAL A 964 -17.58 42.58 -17.51
N SER A 965 -18.84 42.45 -17.91
CA SER A 965 -19.41 41.15 -18.28
C SER A 965 -18.69 40.53 -19.48
N LEU A 966 -18.40 41.34 -20.51
CA LEU A 966 -17.64 40.90 -21.69
C LEU A 966 -16.20 40.50 -21.32
N GLU A 967 -15.52 41.28 -20.46
CA GLU A 967 -14.17 40.95 -19.96
C GLU A 967 -14.13 39.61 -19.23
N LYS A 968 -15.14 39.34 -18.39
CA LYS A 968 -15.24 38.06 -17.65
C LYS A 968 -15.55 36.88 -18.56
N LEU A 969 -16.39 37.05 -19.59
CA LEU A 969 -16.57 36.01 -20.61
C LEU A 969 -15.28 35.76 -21.42
N GLN A 970 -14.52 36.80 -21.75
CA GLN A 970 -13.20 36.65 -22.40
C GLN A 970 -12.20 35.91 -21.49
N SER A 971 -12.23 36.19 -20.18
CA SER A 971 -11.42 35.46 -19.20
C SER A 971 -11.81 33.98 -19.15
N ALA A 972 -13.11 33.66 -19.15
CA ALA A 972 -13.59 32.27 -19.22
C ALA A 972 -13.09 31.55 -20.48
N ARG A 973 -13.10 32.23 -21.63
CA ARG A 973 -12.53 31.70 -22.89
C ARG A 973 -11.03 31.42 -22.77
N GLN A 974 -10.26 32.39 -22.27
CA GLN A 974 -8.81 32.24 -22.11
C GLN A 974 -8.43 31.10 -21.17
N ILE A 975 -9.21 30.89 -20.09
CA ILE A 975 -9.01 29.76 -19.18
C ILE A 975 -9.21 28.44 -19.92
N ALA A 976 -10.28 28.29 -20.71
CA ALA A 976 -10.54 27.09 -21.49
C ALA A 976 -9.45 26.84 -22.56
N GLU A 977 -9.03 27.88 -23.29
CA GLU A 977 -7.95 27.82 -24.27
C GLU A 977 -6.62 27.38 -23.62
N GLY A 978 -6.33 27.87 -22.40
CA GLY A 978 -5.14 27.48 -21.63
C GLY A 978 -5.15 26.03 -21.13
N ILE A 979 -6.34 25.44 -20.90
CA ILE A 979 -6.44 24.00 -20.59
C ILE A 979 -5.98 23.18 -21.80
N LEU A 980 -6.47 23.51 -23.01
CA LEU A 980 -6.13 22.79 -24.24
C LEU A 980 -4.63 22.89 -24.56
N GLU A 981 -4.06 24.09 -24.50
CA GLU A 981 -2.63 24.29 -24.76
C GLU A 981 -1.76 23.46 -23.78
N ARG A 982 -2.13 23.45 -22.49
CA ARG A 982 -1.43 22.65 -21.48
C ARG A 982 -1.57 21.15 -21.75
N ARG A 983 -2.77 20.69 -22.14
CA ARG A 983 -3.05 19.28 -22.45
C ARG A 983 -2.15 18.80 -23.59
N GLU A 984 -2.09 19.55 -24.69
CA GLU A 984 -1.23 19.23 -25.84
C GLU A 984 0.25 19.18 -25.47
N LYS A 985 0.73 20.18 -24.71
CA LYS A 985 2.13 20.24 -24.27
C LYS A 985 2.50 19.03 -23.41
N VAL A 986 1.68 18.71 -22.40
CA VAL A 986 1.94 17.60 -21.47
C VAL A 986 1.86 16.26 -22.19
N PHE A 987 0.85 16.07 -23.03
CA PHE A 987 0.68 14.85 -23.81
C PHE A 987 1.85 14.61 -24.78
N ASN A 988 2.23 15.61 -25.57
CA ASN A 988 3.32 15.48 -26.55
C ASN A 988 4.68 15.25 -25.88
N ASP A 989 4.90 15.84 -24.71
CA ASP A 989 6.11 15.59 -23.93
C ASP A 989 6.15 14.13 -23.41
N LEU A 990 5.05 13.64 -22.85
CA LEU A 990 4.93 12.24 -22.41
C LEU A 990 5.17 11.25 -23.55
N VAL A 991 4.51 11.44 -24.69
CA VAL A 991 4.68 10.59 -25.88
C VAL A 991 6.14 10.58 -26.33
N ARG A 992 6.77 11.75 -26.43
CA ARG A 992 8.18 11.86 -26.80
C ARG A 992 9.10 11.08 -25.85
N THR A 993 8.87 11.17 -24.54
CA THR A 993 9.68 10.45 -23.54
C THR A 993 9.53 8.94 -23.68
N TYR A 994 8.32 8.42 -23.90
CA TYR A 994 8.09 6.99 -24.14
C TYR A 994 8.74 6.53 -25.45
N GLU A 995 8.65 7.34 -26.51
CA GLU A 995 9.24 7.07 -27.81
C GLU A 995 10.78 7.13 -27.83
N GLU A 996 11.46 7.49 -26.74
CA GLU A 996 12.92 7.37 -26.64
C GLU A 996 13.36 5.90 -26.71
N THR A 997 12.62 5.01 -26.04
CA THR A 997 12.94 3.58 -25.95
C THR A 997 11.94 2.69 -26.70
N ARG A 998 10.78 3.23 -27.09
CA ARG A 998 9.71 2.54 -27.82
C ARG A 998 9.49 3.14 -29.21
N PHE A 999 8.91 2.38 -30.14
CA PHE A 999 8.30 2.97 -31.35
C PHE A 999 6.92 3.57 -31.00
N PRO A 1000 6.39 4.49 -31.83
CA PRO A 1000 5.05 5.02 -31.64
C PRO A 1000 4.01 3.91 -31.48
N LYS A 1001 3.11 4.02 -30.50
CA LYS A 1001 1.98 3.09 -30.36
C LYS A 1001 1.12 3.13 -31.61
N GLY A 1002 0.84 1.96 -32.19
CA GLY A 1002 0.17 1.86 -33.49
C GLY A 1002 1.04 2.24 -34.69
N PHE A 1003 2.36 2.10 -34.56
CA PHE A 1003 3.34 2.38 -35.61
C PHE A 1003 2.94 1.78 -36.97
N SER A 1004 3.02 2.61 -38.01
CA SER A 1004 2.70 2.26 -39.39
C SER A 1004 3.80 2.73 -40.32
N THR A 1005 4.06 1.99 -41.40
CA THR A 1005 4.97 2.40 -42.48
C THR A 1005 4.16 2.69 -43.76
N PRO A 1006 4.74 3.37 -44.78
CA PRO A 1006 4.07 3.57 -46.05
C PRO A 1006 3.61 2.26 -46.72
N GLU A 1007 4.34 1.17 -46.51
CA GLU A 1007 4.07 -0.15 -47.08
C GLU A 1007 3.10 -0.99 -46.24
N ARG A 1008 2.96 -0.68 -44.94
CA ARG A 1008 2.17 -1.49 -44.01
C ARG A 1008 1.52 -0.66 -42.91
N GLN A 1009 0.20 -0.66 -42.89
CA GLN A 1009 -0.59 0.03 -41.85
C GLN A 1009 -0.83 -0.90 -40.65
N PHE A 1010 -0.84 -0.31 -39.45
CA PHE A 1010 -1.21 -0.99 -38.23
C PHE A 1010 -2.71 -1.34 -38.24
N PHE A 1011 -3.05 -2.60 -37.95
CA PHE A 1011 -4.43 -3.04 -37.88
C PHE A 1011 -4.91 -3.08 -36.43
N TRP A 1012 -5.67 -2.05 -36.05
CA TRP A 1012 -6.32 -1.93 -34.75
C TRP A 1012 -7.79 -2.34 -34.83
N GLN A 1013 -8.21 -3.20 -33.91
CA GLN A 1013 -9.61 -3.54 -33.66
C GLN A 1013 -9.77 -3.76 -32.16
N GLN A 1014 -10.70 -3.05 -31.53
CA GLN A 1014 -10.99 -3.20 -30.11
C GLN A 1014 -11.36 -4.66 -29.79
N ASP A 1015 -10.77 -5.19 -28.71
CA ASP A 1015 -11.08 -6.51 -28.19
C ASP A 1015 -12.17 -6.43 -27.11
N ARG A 1016 -12.50 -7.59 -26.51
CA ARG A 1016 -13.53 -7.68 -25.48
C ARG A 1016 -13.13 -7.01 -24.16
N ALA A 1017 -11.86 -7.05 -23.79
CA ALA A 1017 -11.41 -6.75 -22.43
C ALA A 1017 -11.39 -5.24 -22.10
N ARG A 1018 -11.54 -4.37 -23.11
CA ARG A 1018 -11.57 -2.90 -22.94
C ARG A 1018 -10.42 -2.37 -22.05
N HIS A 1019 -9.25 -3.00 -22.11
CA HIS A 1019 -8.04 -2.56 -21.41
C HIS A 1019 -7.78 -1.07 -21.69
N PHE A 1020 -7.28 -0.35 -20.68
CA PHE A 1020 -7.18 1.11 -20.73
C PHE A 1020 -6.36 1.57 -21.94
N ALA A 1021 -5.20 0.95 -22.14
CA ALA A 1021 -4.29 1.22 -23.26
C ALA A 1021 -4.87 0.86 -24.63
N PHE A 1022 -5.81 -0.08 -24.67
CA PHE A 1022 -6.41 -0.59 -25.91
C PHE A 1022 -7.60 0.24 -26.40
N ARG A 1023 -8.07 1.22 -25.62
CA ARG A 1023 -9.18 2.14 -25.98
C ARG A 1023 -8.91 2.92 -27.27
N ARG A 1024 -7.64 3.21 -27.58
CA ARG A 1024 -7.20 3.95 -28.77
C ARG A 1024 -6.03 3.22 -29.43
N PRO A 1025 -5.82 3.40 -30.75
CA PRO A 1025 -4.68 2.79 -31.45
C PRO A 1025 -3.32 3.42 -31.06
N ASP A 1026 -3.32 4.65 -30.57
CA ASP A 1026 -2.14 5.42 -30.15
C ASP A 1026 -2.17 5.70 -28.64
N MET A 1027 -1.26 6.53 -28.12
CA MET A 1027 -1.21 6.91 -26.70
C MET A 1027 -2.31 7.89 -26.26
N SER A 1028 -3.17 8.40 -27.16
CA SER A 1028 -4.23 9.35 -26.80
C SER A 1028 -5.29 8.76 -25.86
N PHE A 1029 -5.25 7.45 -25.58
CA PHE A 1029 -6.05 6.84 -24.51
C PHE A 1029 -5.82 7.52 -23.14
N LEU A 1030 -4.61 8.04 -22.87
CA LEU A 1030 -4.27 8.77 -21.63
C LEU A 1030 -5.02 10.09 -21.46
N ILE A 1031 -5.53 10.67 -22.54
CA ILE A 1031 -6.30 11.92 -22.51
C ILE A 1031 -7.69 11.73 -23.10
N TYR A 1032 -8.09 10.49 -23.39
CA TYR A 1032 -9.32 10.24 -24.13
C TYR A 1032 -10.55 10.67 -23.35
N ASP A 1033 -10.60 10.38 -22.05
CA ASP A 1033 -11.71 10.80 -21.17
C ASP A 1033 -11.80 12.32 -21.04
N GLU A 1034 -10.69 13.05 -21.17
CA GLU A 1034 -10.69 14.51 -21.24
C GLU A 1034 -11.17 15.01 -22.61
N GLN A 1035 -10.78 14.34 -23.71
CA GLN A 1035 -11.27 14.66 -25.06
C GLN A 1035 -12.80 14.51 -25.14
N LEU A 1036 -13.38 13.56 -24.42
CA LEU A 1036 -14.84 13.35 -24.37
C LEU A 1036 -15.61 14.51 -23.71
N LEU A 1037 -14.92 15.40 -22.97
CA LEU A 1037 -15.54 16.61 -22.42
C LEU A 1037 -15.89 17.64 -23.51
N ASP A 1038 -15.26 17.56 -24.69
CA ASP A 1038 -15.44 18.51 -25.80
C ASP A 1038 -15.16 19.98 -25.41
N ILE A 1039 -14.00 20.22 -24.78
CA ILE A 1039 -13.56 21.58 -24.41
C ILE A 1039 -13.38 22.45 -25.67
N GLU A 1040 -12.94 21.85 -26.77
CA GLU A 1040 -12.85 22.47 -28.09
C GLU A 1040 -14.22 23.01 -28.55
N GLY A 1041 -15.25 22.15 -28.56
CA GLY A 1041 -16.61 22.56 -28.90
C GLY A 1041 -17.20 23.55 -27.89
N TYR A 1042 -16.84 23.45 -26.60
CA TYR A 1042 -17.21 24.42 -25.58
C TYR A 1042 -16.66 25.82 -25.88
N ILE A 1043 -15.39 25.92 -26.26
CA ILE A 1043 -14.74 27.19 -26.62
C ILE A 1043 -15.42 27.83 -27.83
N GLU A 1044 -15.72 27.06 -28.88
CA GLU A 1044 -16.39 27.60 -30.07
C GLU A 1044 -17.80 28.11 -29.77
N LYS A 1045 -18.56 27.38 -28.96
CA LYS A 1045 -19.88 27.84 -28.49
C LYS A 1045 -19.76 29.09 -27.60
N LEU A 1046 -18.76 29.16 -26.73
CA LEU A 1046 -18.51 30.32 -25.89
C LEU A 1046 -18.11 31.55 -26.73
N LYS A 1047 -17.27 31.40 -27.76
CA LYS A 1047 -16.92 32.47 -28.72
C LYS A 1047 -18.17 32.98 -29.44
N ALA A 1048 -19.01 32.07 -29.95
CA ALA A 1048 -20.27 32.44 -30.58
C ALA A 1048 -21.19 33.19 -29.62
N TYR A 1049 -21.28 32.74 -28.37
CA TYR A 1049 -22.06 33.42 -27.34
C TYR A 1049 -21.52 34.82 -27.02
N ILE A 1050 -20.20 34.97 -26.92
CA ILE A 1050 -19.55 36.27 -26.69
C ILE A 1050 -19.89 37.27 -27.79
N GLU A 1051 -19.81 36.86 -29.06
CA GLU A 1051 -20.16 37.74 -30.19
C GLU A 1051 -21.66 38.06 -30.21
N TYR A 1052 -22.50 37.08 -29.90
CA TYR A 1052 -23.94 37.29 -29.73
C TYR A 1052 -24.25 38.30 -28.62
N PHE A 1053 -23.67 38.12 -27.43
CA PHE A 1053 -23.85 39.03 -26.30
C PHE A 1053 -23.37 40.43 -26.66
N LYS A 1054 -22.19 40.56 -27.26
CA LYS A 1054 -21.66 41.84 -27.73
C LYS A 1054 -22.60 42.54 -28.72
N ALA A 1055 -23.23 41.81 -29.63
CA ALA A 1055 -24.16 42.39 -30.61
C ALA A 1055 -25.51 42.81 -30.00
N ASN A 1056 -25.97 42.15 -28.94
CA ASN A 1056 -27.30 42.39 -28.35
C ASN A 1056 -27.26 43.29 -27.10
N SER A 1057 -26.13 43.39 -26.40
CA SER A 1057 -25.97 44.23 -25.20
C SER A 1057 -25.59 45.69 -25.50
N MET A 1058 -25.34 46.02 -26.78
CA MET A 1058 -25.09 47.38 -27.28
C MET A 1058 -26.31 48.04 -27.94
N ASN A 1059 -27.44 47.32 -27.98
CA ASN A 1059 -28.78 47.86 -28.30
C ASN A 1059 -29.59 47.99 -27.01
#